data_AF-A0A8H7QVT1-F1
#
_entry.id   AF-A0A8H7QVT1-F1
#
_cell.length_a   1.000
_cell.length_b   1.000
_cell.length_c   1.000
_cell.angle_alpha   90.00
_cell.angle_beta   90.00
_cell.angle_gamma   90.00
#
_symmetry.space_group_name_H-M   'P 1'
#
loop_
_entity.id
_entity.type
_entity.pdbx_description
1 polymer ?
#
loop_
_entity_poly.entity_id
_entity_poly.type
_entity_poly.pdbx_seq_one_letter_code
_entity_poly.pdbx_strand_id
1 'polypeptide(L)'
;MVPSTSGTVRQSIADLTTDIRATKGEVPPPLVGSSTTVMGDELYIFGGRVASSRQMTNYLYILHLPTLMWTRHIAPPDSAKPPTARYFHSASLYKERYIVIFGGMGNNSGRRTRQQQQKNGEEQLYALDDISVFDIGTMSWLDINVPPSIFTPQARYAHLATVWNSDKLVILGGQDIANTHINEINVFDLTELAWVHGGSINGPYDAYRAVAFSPSSENDTTSYGGKTSDPFWKVNTTDDNDKMENEQYNPPVCIYSNYNFNDLTRDLQSFVPMKSAHNVEFHDHASEMATSILPPGLRFPTGQLMGHYFIISGTFLSSTQRGFQIWALNLANLSWTHVDTGNSMTGGSWNRGILSKKKYYILGHSHRDLRDDYSYRRINFDHVATIDLEAFGVYPLPPSTCSNAAQELGLTMMNEPGLSDLTIWTTDQQSISVNSIILAERWPDFAQLLKEQDNTKHETQVQKKQLLFPETYAVTLAFLQYIYTDHLITAQQHQPQILSRLLFLADMYKLERLKQLTTYALHQLLTISTASMVYETATLTFQSALQIRALRIMMNAKRMLLGQQQQQQQQQQQQQQQQHKEASHQPVPEQEWTPSALPLSPSSSLSPPTSVAASGGSAGSFYSSSEEPLSPSSPHVYSNLRRLAQPGMSPSNSEKAQQQRYMYPVSSKAPLSPPLAGKKQQGYFEQNNQFNNTNGRSVTSFI
;
A
#
# COMPACT_ATOMS: atom_id res chain seq x y z
N MET A 1 -16.98 -45.49 -6.85
CA MET A 1 -17.70 -44.23 -6.53
C MET A 1 -16.70 -43.09 -6.63
N VAL A 2 -17.05 -41.97 -7.25
CA VAL A 2 -16.19 -40.77 -7.33
C VAL A 2 -16.63 -39.79 -6.22
N PRO A 3 -15.72 -39.22 -5.41
CA PRO A 3 -16.09 -38.20 -4.43
C PRO A 3 -16.54 -36.90 -5.12
N SER A 4 -17.76 -36.45 -4.86
CA SER A 4 -18.33 -35.23 -5.43
C SER A 4 -17.83 -33.98 -4.69
N THR A 5 -16.66 -33.46 -5.07
CA THR A 5 -16.11 -32.20 -4.53
C THR A 5 -16.76 -30.95 -5.15
N SER A 6 -18.09 -30.86 -5.10
CA SER A 6 -18.85 -29.68 -5.53
C SER A 6 -19.10 -28.72 -4.37
N GLY A 7 -18.04 -28.36 -3.63
CA GLY A 7 -18.09 -27.26 -2.68
C GLY A 7 -18.05 -25.94 -3.44
N THR A 8 -19.20 -25.30 -3.64
CA THR A 8 -19.30 -24.06 -4.42
C THR A 8 -18.44 -22.96 -3.80
N VAL A 9 -17.29 -22.67 -4.42
CA VAL A 9 -16.41 -21.56 -4.02
C VAL A 9 -17.24 -20.28 -4.10
N ARG A 10 -17.44 -19.63 -2.95
CA ARG A 10 -18.10 -18.33 -2.90
C ARG A 10 -17.16 -17.29 -3.50
N GLN A 11 -17.40 -16.96 -4.77
CA GLN A 11 -16.74 -15.85 -5.46
C GLN A 11 -16.85 -14.59 -4.57
N SER A 12 -15.70 -14.01 -4.21
CA SER A 12 -15.66 -12.74 -3.51
C SER A 12 -15.74 -11.59 -4.53
N ILE A 13 -16.26 -10.43 -4.11
CA ILE A 13 -16.16 -9.22 -4.94
C ILE A 13 -14.68 -8.86 -5.15
N ALA A 14 -13.79 -9.23 -4.23
CA ALA A 14 -12.34 -9.06 -4.37
C ALA A 14 -11.71 -9.95 -5.46
N ASP A 15 -12.40 -11.00 -5.92
CA ASP A 15 -12.00 -11.76 -7.11
C ASP A 15 -12.33 -10.98 -8.41
N LEU A 16 -13.13 -9.90 -8.35
CA LEU A 16 -13.34 -8.96 -9.46
C LEU A 16 -12.31 -7.81 -9.49
N THR A 17 -11.57 -7.59 -8.41
CA THR A 17 -10.53 -6.54 -8.31
C THR A 17 -9.12 -7.07 -8.57
N THR A 18 -8.95 -8.38 -8.78
CA THR A 18 -7.66 -9.07 -8.80
C THR A 18 -7.54 -9.94 -10.06
N ASP A 19 -6.62 -9.61 -10.96
CA ASP A 19 -6.33 -10.38 -12.18
C ASP A 19 -4.93 -11.02 -12.09
N ILE A 20 -4.81 -12.31 -12.41
CA ILE A 20 -3.57 -13.08 -12.26
C ILE A 20 -3.13 -13.61 -13.63
N ARG A 21 -1.92 -13.24 -14.04
CA ARG A 21 -1.35 -13.59 -15.35
C ARG A 21 0.07 -14.13 -15.21
N ALA A 22 0.44 -15.06 -16.08
CA ALA A 22 1.83 -15.50 -16.23
C ALA A 22 2.63 -14.45 -17.02
N THR A 23 3.87 -14.22 -16.62
CA THR A 23 4.83 -13.38 -17.35
C THR A 23 5.51 -14.17 -18.47
N LYS A 24 6.17 -13.48 -19.39
CA LYS A 24 6.76 -14.03 -20.62
C LYS A 24 8.10 -13.37 -20.95
N GLY A 25 8.83 -13.87 -21.94
CA GLY A 25 10.13 -13.34 -22.34
C GLY A 25 11.27 -13.89 -21.48
N GLU A 26 12.28 -13.07 -21.20
CA GLU A 26 13.44 -13.44 -20.37
C GLU A 26 13.12 -13.38 -18.87
N VAL A 27 12.19 -14.23 -18.43
CA VAL A 27 11.74 -14.30 -17.03
C VAL A 27 12.96 -14.51 -16.11
N PRO A 28 13.18 -13.65 -15.08
CA PRO A 28 14.29 -13.83 -14.16
C PRO A 28 14.17 -15.16 -13.41
N PRO A 29 15.28 -15.88 -13.15
CA PRO A 29 15.24 -17.03 -12.24
C PRO A 29 14.80 -16.55 -10.84
N PRO A 30 14.25 -17.42 -9.97
CA PRO A 30 13.88 -17.00 -8.63
C PRO A 30 15.10 -16.50 -7.83
N LEU A 31 14.98 -15.30 -7.25
CA LEU A 31 16.07 -14.55 -6.61
C LEU A 31 15.85 -14.39 -5.12
N VAL A 32 16.93 -14.12 -4.39
CA VAL A 32 16.94 -13.72 -2.98
C VAL A 32 17.60 -12.36 -2.86
N GLY A 33 16.91 -11.39 -2.28
CA GLY A 33 17.47 -10.06 -2.00
C GLY A 33 17.81 -9.21 -3.24
N SER A 34 17.15 -9.43 -4.38
CA SER A 34 17.15 -8.50 -5.51
C SER A 34 16.36 -7.23 -5.15
N SER A 35 16.76 -6.07 -5.68
CA SER A 35 15.96 -4.84 -5.54
C SER A 35 14.83 -4.78 -6.57
N THR A 36 13.86 -3.89 -6.35
CA THR A 36 12.74 -3.63 -7.27
C THR A 36 12.47 -2.13 -7.35
N THR A 37 12.49 -1.55 -8.54
CA THR A 37 12.22 -0.12 -8.76
C THR A 37 11.26 0.03 -9.94
N VAL A 38 10.34 0.99 -9.90
CA VAL A 38 9.36 1.25 -10.96
C VAL A 38 9.60 2.63 -11.56
N MET A 39 9.40 2.75 -12.87
CA MET A 39 9.29 4.01 -13.59
C MET A 39 8.19 3.85 -14.65
N GLY A 40 7.17 4.71 -14.62
CA GLY A 40 6.03 4.62 -15.54
C GLY A 40 5.34 3.25 -15.57
N ASP A 41 5.36 2.60 -16.73
CA ASP A 41 4.81 1.25 -16.99
C ASP A 41 5.85 0.12 -16.86
N GLU A 42 7.06 0.42 -16.38
CA GLU A 42 8.17 -0.53 -16.31
C GLU A 42 8.62 -0.82 -14.88
N LEU A 43 9.00 -2.09 -14.65
CA LEU A 43 9.53 -2.61 -13.41
C LEU A 43 10.95 -3.16 -13.62
N TYR A 44 11.89 -2.56 -12.90
CA TYR A 44 13.32 -2.85 -12.92
C TYR A 44 13.69 -3.75 -11.74
N ILE A 45 14.32 -4.89 -12.01
CA ILE A 45 14.86 -5.83 -11.01
C ILE A 45 16.37 -5.89 -11.16
N PHE A 46 17.13 -5.47 -10.15
CA PHE A 46 18.58 -5.52 -10.17
C PHE A 46 19.17 -6.52 -9.18
N GLY A 47 20.12 -7.31 -9.69
CA GLY A 47 21.00 -8.18 -8.91
C GLY A 47 20.23 -9.24 -8.12
N GLY A 48 20.67 -9.48 -6.88
CA GLY A 48 20.17 -10.56 -6.06
C GLY A 48 20.94 -11.86 -6.26
N ARG A 49 20.63 -12.84 -5.41
CA ARG A 49 21.28 -14.15 -5.37
C ARG A 49 20.32 -15.24 -5.83
N VAL A 50 20.67 -16.00 -6.86
CA VAL A 50 19.84 -17.07 -7.44
C VAL A 50 19.50 -18.11 -6.38
N ALA A 51 18.22 -18.46 -6.25
CA ALA A 51 17.73 -19.30 -5.15
C ALA A 51 18.23 -20.75 -5.20
N SER A 52 18.46 -21.29 -6.40
CA SER A 52 18.92 -22.68 -6.61
C SER A 52 20.43 -22.86 -6.50
N SER A 53 21.22 -22.06 -7.24
CA SER A 53 22.69 -22.19 -7.28
C SER A 53 23.41 -21.40 -6.18
N ARG A 54 22.71 -20.49 -5.49
CA ARG A 54 23.28 -19.45 -4.60
C ARG A 54 24.26 -18.50 -5.28
N GLN A 55 24.39 -18.52 -6.62
CA GLN A 55 25.19 -17.58 -7.39
C GLN A 55 24.64 -16.16 -7.24
N MET A 56 25.53 -15.19 -7.00
CA MET A 56 25.17 -13.77 -6.94
C MET A 56 25.22 -13.13 -8.33
N THR A 57 24.37 -12.13 -8.59
CA THR A 57 24.25 -11.49 -9.92
C THR A 57 24.29 -9.96 -9.83
N ASN A 58 24.63 -9.33 -10.96
CA ASN A 58 24.45 -7.91 -11.25
C ASN A 58 23.67 -7.70 -12.56
N TYR A 59 22.75 -8.62 -12.88
CA TYR A 59 21.89 -8.48 -14.04
C TYR A 59 20.75 -7.50 -13.73
N LEU A 60 20.36 -6.72 -14.73
CA LEU A 60 19.16 -5.90 -14.73
C LEU A 60 18.11 -6.58 -15.61
N TYR A 61 16.93 -6.82 -15.07
CA TYR A 61 15.77 -7.30 -15.82
C TYR A 61 14.67 -6.24 -15.78
N ILE A 62 13.94 -6.10 -16.88
CA ILE A 62 12.90 -5.08 -17.05
C ILE A 62 11.61 -5.77 -17.49
N LEU A 63 10.54 -5.58 -16.73
CA LEU A 63 9.19 -6.03 -17.04
C LEU A 63 8.35 -4.84 -17.51
N HIS A 64 7.89 -4.89 -18.75
CA HIS A 64 6.83 -3.98 -19.21
C HIS A 64 5.48 -4.46 -18.66
N LEU A 65 4.95 -3.74 -17.68
CA LEU A 65 3.78 -4.14 -16.87
C LEU A 65 2.49 -4.36 -17.69
N PRO A 66 2.16 -3.56 -18.73
CA PRO A 66 0.96 -3.77 -19.56
C PRO A 66 0.95 -5.07 -20.35
N THR A 67 2.11 -5.55 -20.84
CA THR A 67 2.23 -6.77 -21.66
C THR A 67 2.78 -7.97 -20.89
N LEU A 68 3.30 -7.75 -19.69
CA LEU A 68 3.98 -8.74 -18.85
C LEU A 68 5.15 -9.46 -19.55
N MET A 69 5.87 -8.71 -20.39
CA MET A 69 7.08 -9.16 -21.08
C MET A 69 8.33 -8.73 -20.31
N TRP A 70 9.12 -9.72 -19.88
CA TRP A 70 10.47 -9.53 -19.35
C TRP A 70 11.49 -9.44 -20.49
N THR A 71 12.44 -8.53 -20.33
CA THR A 71 13.70 -8.49 -21.06
C THR A 71 14.86 -8.47 -20.07
N ARG A 72 16.00 -9.07 -20.43
CA ARG A 72 17.25 -8.90 -19.71
C ARG A 72 18.01 -7.75 -20.36
N HIS A 73 18.16 -6.65 -19.62
CA HIS A 73 18.89 -5.50 -20.13
C HIS A 73 20.39 -5.83 -20.28
N ILE A 74 20.95 -5.43 -21.43
CA ILE A 74 22.38 -5.43 -21.73
C ILE A 74 22.76 -3.97 -21.99
N ALA A 75 23.74 -3.46 -21.24
CA ALA A 75 24.13 -2.07 -21.32
C ALA A 75 24.84 -1.73 -22.65
N PRO A 76 24.66 -0.50 -23.19
CA PRO A 76 25.40 -0.02 -24.35
C PRO A 76 26.93 -0.10 -24.18
N PRO A 77 27.72 -0.19 -25.28
CA PRO A 77 29.18 -0.31 -25.21
C PRO A 77 29.91 0.85 -24.51
N ASP A 78 29.26 2.02 -24.46
CA ASP A 78 29.69 3.27 -23.84
C ASP A 78 29.19 3.47 -22.41
N SER A 79 28.31 2.58 -21.91
CA SER A 79 27.91 2.56 -20.50
C SER A 79 29.11 2.31 -19.58
N ALA A 80 29.07 2.89 -18.37
CA ALA A 80 29.94 2.42 -17.29
C ALA A 80 29.63 0.94 -16.96
N LYS A 81 30.53 0.30 -16.21
CA LYS A 81 30.33 -1.09 -15.80
C LYS A 81 29.20 -1.18 -14.76
N PRO A 82 28.32 -2.19 -14.83
CA PRO A 82 27.36 -2.44 -13.76
C PRO A 82 28.11 -2.71 -12.43
N PRO A 83 27.53 -2.33 -11.28
CA PRO A 83 28.12 -2.59 -9.97
C PRO A 83 28.42 -4.08 -9.75
N THR A 84 29.26 -4.38 -8.77
CA THR A 84 29.57 -5.76 -8.38
C THR A 84 28.31 -6.54 -8.04
N ALA A 85 28.29 -7.83 -8.39
CA ALA A 85 27.20 -8.74 -8.05
C ALA A 85 26.89 -8.67 -6.55
N ARG A 86 25.62 -8.37 -6.23
CA ARG A 86 25.19 -8.02 -4.87
C ARG A 86 23.76 -8.43 -4.56
N TYR A 87 23.44 -8.55 -3.28
CA TYR A 87 22.07 -8.76 -2.79
C TYR A 87 21.83 -8.07 -1.43
N PHE A 88 20.56 -7.82 -1.08
CA PHE A 88 20.12 -7.00 0.06
C PHE A 88 20.67 -5.56 0.06
N HIS A 89 20.95 -5.02 -1.13
CA HIS A 89 21.17 -3.59 -1.39
C HIS A 89 19.84 -2.82 -1.45
N SER A 90 19.88 -1.49 -1.30
CA SER A 90 18.75 -0.62 -1.64
C SER A 90 18.79 -0.23 -3.12
N ALA A 91 17.63 0.12 -3.69
CA ALA A 91 17.54 0.82 -4.96
C ALA A 91 16.37 1.82 -4.91
N SER A 92 16.64 3.10 -5.18
CA SER A 92 15.68 4.20 -5.06
C SER A 92 15.57 4.96 -6.39
N LEU A 93 14.36 5.36 -6.78
CA LEU A 93 14.13 6.20 -7.96
C LEU A 93 14.40 7.67 -7.62
N TYR A 94 15.12 8.37 -8.48
CA TYR A 94 15.44 9.81 -8.37
C TYR A 94 15.07 10.54 -9.67
N LYS A 95 14.35 11.67 -9.55
CA LYS A 95 13.87 12.53 -10.65
C LYS A 95 13.24 11.76 -11.83
N GLU A 96 12.48 10.71 -11.51
CA GLU A 96 11.84 9.76 -12.45
C GLU A 96 12.76 9.15 -13.52
N ARG A 97 14.09 9.24 -13.36
CA ARG A 97 15.07 8.91 -14.40
C ARG A 97 16.22 8.05 -13.90
N TYR A 98 16.64 8.20 -12.65
CA TYR A 98 17.83 7.53 -12.14
C TYR A 98 17.47 6.48 -11.09
N ILE A 99 18.05 5.28 -11.20
CA ILE A 99 17.98 4.26 -10.14
C ILE A 99 19.29 4.33 -9.36
N VAL A 100 19.20 4.78 -8.11
CA VAL A 100 20.34 4.94 -7.21
C VAL A 100 20.42 3.72 -6.29
N ILE A 101 21.52 2.98 -6.39
CA ILE A 101 21.82 1.78 -5.61
C ILE A 101 22.83 2.13 -4.52
N PHE A 102 22.62 1.60 -3.31
CA PHE A 102 23.59 1.69 -2.23
C PHE A 102 23.76 0.35 -1.48
N GLY A 103 25.02 0.01 -1.20
CA GLY A 103 25.41 -1.08 -0.30
C GLY A 103 24.98 -2.48 -0.74
N GLY A 104 24.64 -3.33 0.23
CA GLY A 104 24.31 -4.75 0.07
C GLY A 104 25.44 -5.68 0.54
N MET A 105 25.38 -6.95 0.15
CA MET A 105 26.46 -7.93 0.31
C MET A 105 27.00 -8.37 -1.04
N GLY A 106 28.31 -8.57 -1.18
CA GLY A 106 29.00 -9.02 -2.40
C GLY A 106 29.95 -10.20 -2.18
N ASN A 107 30.42 -10.82 -3.28
CA ASN A 107 31.48 -11.86 -3.30
C ASN A 107 32.83 -11.24 -3.71
N ASN A 108 33.90 -11.44 -2.92
CA ASN A 108 35.15 -10.74 -3.18
C ASN A 108 35.91 -11.29 -4.41
N SER A 109 35.72 -10.61 -5.53
CA SER A 109 36.33 -10.88 -6.84
C SER A 109 37.56 -9.98 -7.13
N GLY A 110 37.95 -9.11 -6.18
CA GLY A 110 39.07 -8.19 -6.31
C GLY A 110 40.30 -8.57 -5.49
N ARG A 111 41.46 -8.70 -6.13
CA ARG A 111 42.78 -8.85 -5.50
C ARG A 111 43.00 -10.09 -4.62
N ARG A 112 42.78 -11.29 -5.17
CA ARG A 112 43.68 -12.43 -4.92
C ARG A 112 44.17 -13.03 -6.23
N THR A 113 45.48 -13.29 -6.31
CA THR A 113 46.08 -14.02 -7.42
C THR A 113 45.56 -15.45 -7.47
N ARG A 114 45.46 -16.02 -8.69
CA ARG A 114 44.94 -17.38 -8.98
C ARG A 114 45.60 -18.52 -8.19
N GLN A 115 46.71 -18.26 -7.49
CA GLN A 115 47.50 -19.24 -6.73
C GLN A 115 47.03 -19.47 -5.28
N GLN A 116 46.06 -18.70 -4.76
CA GLN A 116 45.45 -18.98 -3.44
C GLN A 116 43.99 -19.48 -3.49
N GLN A 117 43.45 -19.76 -4.69
CA GLN A 117 42.09 -20.29 -4.86
C GLN A 117 42.00 -21.82 -4.61
N GLN A 118 42.87 -22.36 -3.75
CA GLN A 118 42.88 -23.76 -3.30
C GLN A 118 43.32 -23.84 -1.82
N LYS A 119 42.36 -23.81 -0.89
CA LYS A 119 42.44 -24.59 0.37
C LYS A 119 41.15 -24.66 1.19
N ASN A 120 40.26 -23.66 1.11
CA ASN A 120 38.86 -23.75 1.55
C ASN A 120 37.97 -23.16 0.44
N GLY A 121 36.89 -23.86 0.08
CA GLY A 121 36.08 -23.57 -1.11
C GLY A 121 34.94 -22.57 -0.91
N GLU A 122 35.03 -21.69 0.08
CA GLU A 122 33.97 -20.74 0.42
C GLU A 122 34.28 -19.35 -0.16
N GLU A 123 33.35 -18.79 -0.93
CA GLU A 123 33.44 -17.41 -1.42
C GLU A 123 33.28 -16.44 -0.24
N GLN A 124 34.29 -15.61 0.02
CA GLN A 124 34.25 -14.67 1.12
C GLN A 124 33.26 -13.53 0.83
N LEU A 125 32.13 -13.56 1.54
CA LEU A 125 31.14 -12.49 1.60
C LEU A 125 31.70 -11.26 2.33
N TYR A 126 31.26 -10.08 1.89
CA TYR A 126 31.51 -8.80 2.55
C TYR A 126 30.28 -7.90 2.38
N ALA A 127 30.08 -6.97 3.31
CA ALA A 127 29.10 -5.89 3.16
C ALA A 127 29.68 -4.75 2.30
N LEU A 128 28.81 -3.95 1.69
CA LEU A 128 29.15 -2.91 0.73
C LEU A 128 28.71 -1.51 1.23
N ASP A 129 29.48 -0.50 0.86
CA ASP A 129 29.31 0.93 1.14
C ASP A 129 29.28 1.81 -0.13
N ASP A 130 29.37 1.20 -1.31
CA ASP A 130 29.41 1.91 -2.58
C ASP A 130 28.01 2.34 -3.07
N ILE A 131 27.99 3.49 -3.76
CA ILE A 131 26.84 3.97 -4.52
C ILE A 131 27.06 3.62 -6.00
N SER A 132 25.97 3.34 -6.72
CA SER A 132 25.99 3.24 -8.18
C SER A 132 24.69 3.79 -8.76
N VAL A 133 24.75 4.40 -9.93
CA VAL A 133 23.59 5.03 -10.58
C VAL A 133 23.38 4.45 -11.97
N PHE A 134 22.13 4.09 -12.28
CA PHE A 134 21.67 3.73 -13.62
C PHE A 134 20.73 4.82 -14.13
N ASP A 135 21.00 5.36 -15.31
CA ASP A 135 20.12 6.30 -16.01
C ASP A 135 19.19 5.52 -16.95
N ILE A 136 17.88 5.59 -16.67
CA ILE A 136 16.82 5.00 -17.48
C ILE A 136 16.73 5.68 -18.84
N GLY A 137 16.98 7.00 -18.90
CA GLY A 137 16.87 7.78 -20.15
C GLY A 137 17.93 7.42 -21.20
N THR A 138 19.08 6.91 -20.77
CA THR A 138 20.15 6.39 -21.66
C THR A 138 20.38 4.89 -21.51
N MET A 139 19.55 4.20 -20.72
CA MET A 139 19.64 2.77 -20.39
C MET A 139 21.07 2.33 -20.05
N SER A 140 21.77 3.11 -19.23
CA SER A 140 23.22 2.96 -18.99
C SER A 140 23.60 3.21 -17.53
N TRP A 141 24.67 2.58 -17.07
CA TRP A 141 25.30 2.90 -15.78
C TRP A 141 26.17 4.15 -15.93
N LEU A 142 26.16 5.00 -14.91
CA LEU A 142 26.97 6.20 -14.83
C LEU A 142 28.26 5.92 -14.06
N ASP A 143 29.39 6.45 -14.54
CA ASP A 143 30.64 6.50 -13.79
C ASP A 143 30.58 7.70 -12.85
N ILE A 144 30.54 7.46 -11.53
CA ILE A 144 30.36 8.49 -10.51
C ILE A 144 31.51 8.48 -9.50
N ASN A 145 32.04 9.67 -9.21
CA ASN A 145 33.10 9.87 -8.23
C ASN A 145 32.54 10.51 -6.96
N VAL A 146 32.22 9.69 -5.96
CA VAL A 146 31.83 10.16 -4.62
C VAL A 146 33.08 10.63 -3.87
N PRO A 147 33.14 11.89 -3.39
CA PRO A 147 34.28 12.37 -2.63
C PRO A 147 34.33 11.75 -1.22
N PRO A 148 35.51 11.53 -0.63
CA PRO A 148 35.63 11.08 0.76
C PRO A 148 34.99 12.07 1.73
N SER A 149 34.16 11.56 2.65
CA SER A 149 33.45 12.37 3.66
C SER A 149 33.53 11.73 5.04
N ILE A 150 33.46 12.56 6.09
CA ILE A 150 33.31 12.09 7.48
C ILE A 150 31.93 11.44 7.73
N PHE A 151 30.96 11.65 6.82
CA PHE A 151 29.61 11.08 6.88
C PHE A 151 29.45 9.82 6.02
N THR A 152 30.54 9.30 5.44
CA THR A 152 30.54 8.05 4.66
C THR A 152 30.02 6.89 5.54
N PRO A 153 28.96 6.17 5.13
CA PRO A 153 28.31 5.15 5.95
C PRO A 153 29.19 3.93 6.18
N GLN A 154 28.99 3.27 7.33
CA GLN A 154 29.44 1.89 7.49
C GLN A 154 28.83 0.96 6.43
N ALA A 155 29.65 0.08 5.85
CA ALA A 155 29.26 -0.91 4.85
C ALA A 155 28.20 -1.89 5.39
N ARG A 156 27.07 -2.02 4.69
CA ARG A 156 25.85 -2.61 5.25
C ARG A 156 24.92 -3.24 4.22
N TYR A 157 24.03 -4.11 4.69
CA TYR A 157 22.93 -4.67 3.90
C TYR A 157 21.61 -4.65 4.69
N ALA A 158 20.50 -4.82 3.97
CA ALA A 158 19.13 -4.80 4.52
C ALA A 158 18.80 -3.56 5.36
N HIS A 159 19.47 -2.44 5.07
CA HIS A 159 19.12 -1.10 5.52
C HIS A 159 17.85 -0.59 4.84
N LEU A 160 17.28 0.47 5.41
CA LEU A 160 16.22 1.25 4.80
C LEU A 160 16.83 2.37 3.94
N ALA A 161 16.12 2.77 2.89
CA ALA A 161 16.50 3.87 2.02
C ALA A 161 15.25 4.59 1.49
N THR A 162 15.26 5.92 1.48
CA THR A 162 14.24 6.74 0.80
C THR A 162 14.89 7.99 0.19
N VAL A 163 14.34 8.47 -0.93
CA VAL A 163 14.60 9.85 -1.35
C VAL A 163 13.82 10.78 -0.41
N TRP A 164 14.39 11.95 -0.15
CA TRP A 164 13.91 13.01 0.73
C TRP A 164 14.20 14.38 0.10
N ASN A 165 13.36 15.38 0.38
CA ASN A 165 13.50 16.76 -0.09
C ASN A 165 13.78 16.91 -1.61
N SER A 166 13.20 16.02 -2.43
CA SER A 166 13.44 15.84 -3.87
C SER A 166 14.85 15.39 -4.29
N ASP A 167 15.91 15.70 -3.53
CA ASP A 167 17.31 15.60 -3.98
C ASP A 167 18.30 14.93 -3.01
N LYS A 168 17.85 14.46 -1.84
CA LYS A 168 18.68 13.72 -0.89
C LYS A 168 18.30 12.24 -0.87
N LEU A 169 19.26 11.35 -0.75
CA LEU A 169 19.06 9.94 -0.41
C LEU A 169 19.38 9.73 1.08
N VAL A 170 18.36 9.36 1.86
CA VAL A 170 18.50 9.01 3.27
C VAL A 170 18.68 7.50 3.39
N ILE A 171 19.81 7.08 3.96
CA ILE A 171 20.11 5.69 4.33
C ILE A 171 19.99 5.54 5.84
N LEU A 172 19.35 4.47 6.31
CA LEU A 172 19.05 4.28 7.73
C LEU A 172 19.08 2.80 8.13
N GLY A 173 19.71 2.50 9.27
CA GLY A 173 19.68 1.16 9.85
C GLY A 173 20.52 0.14 9.07
N GLY A 174 20.08 -1.12 9.08
CA GLY A 174 20.70 -2.25 8.37
C GLY A 174 21.59 -3.12 9.26
N GLN A 175 22.39 -3.98 8.62
CA GLN A 175 23.27 -4.94 9.29
C GLN A 175 24.69 -4.94 8.72
N ASP A 176 25.68 -5.16 9.59
CA ASP A 176 27.07 -5.42 9.23
C ASP A 176 27.28 -6.87 8.76
N ILE A 177 28.50 -7.20 8.31
CA ILE A 177 28.87 -8.57 7.87
C ILE A 177 28.80 -9.64 8.99
N ALA A 178 28.74 -9.24 10.26
CA ALA A 178 28.53 -10.14 11.40
C ALA A 178 27.04 -10.35 11.74
N ASN A 179 26.11 -9.69 11.04
CA ASN A 179 24.66 -9.59 11.32
C ASN A 179 24.33 -8.70 12.54
N THR A 180 25.23 -7.83 12.97
CA THR A 180 24.99 -6.79 13.98
C THR A 180 24.15 -5.68 13.37
N HIS A 181 23.13 -5.21 14.07
CA HIS A 181 22.36 -4.03 13.64
C HIS A 181 23.19 -2.76 13.72
N ILE A 182 23.12 -1.94 12.65
CA ILE A 182 23.80 -0.65 12.55
C ILE A 182 22.82 0.45 12.92
N ASN A 183 23.09 1.16 14.02
CA ASN A 183 22.24 2.23 14.55
C ASN A 183 22.66 3.61 14.00
N GLU A 184 22.76 3.71 12.67
CA GLU A 184 23.32 4.88 11.95
C GLU A 184 22.37 5.37 10.85
N ILE A 185 22.23 6.70 10.73
CA ILE A 185 21.62 7.39 9.59
C ILE A 185 22.69 8.16 8.81
N ASN A 186 22.56 8.21 7.49
CA ASN A 186 23.45 8.94 6.58
C ASN A 186 22.61 9.60 5.47
N VAL A 187 22.99 10.81 5.07
CA VAL A 187 22.34 11.57 4.00
C VAL A 187 23.33 11.85 2.88
N PHE A 188 22.99 11.41 1.68
CA PHE A 188 23.75 11.64 0.46
C PHE A 188 23.02 12.65 -0.42
N ASP A 189 23.72 13.66 -0.92
CA ASP A 189 23.20 14.63 -1.87
C ASP A 189 23.29 14.07 -3.30
N LEU A 190 22.16 13.99 -4.00
CA LEU A 190 22.07 13.43 -5.35
C LEU A 190 22.41 14.45 -6.46
N THR A 191 22.68 15.70 -6.10
CA THR A 191 23.15 16.76 -7.02
C THR A 191 24.66 17.01 -6.88
N GLU A 192 25.19 17.04 -5.64
CA GLU A 192 26.63 17.15 -5.37
C GLU A 192 27.36 15.80 -5.44
N LEU A 193 26.61 14.69 -5.41
CA LEU A 193 27.12 13.31 -5.31
C LEU A 193 28.03 13.07 -4.10
N ALA A 194 27.71 13.70 -2.96
CA ALA A 194 28.50 13.68 -1.73
C ALA A 194 27.68 13.30 -0.48
N TRP A 195 28.35 12.71 0.53
CA TRP A 195 27.73 12.48 1.85
C TRP A 195 27.80 13.75 2.70
N VAL A 196 26.65 14.34 3.00
CA VAL A 196 26.50 15.69 3.59
C VAL A 196 26.08 15.69 5.07
N HIS A 197 25.53 14.58 5.58
CA HIS A 197 25.17 14.44 7.00
C HIS A 197 25.18 12.97 7.43
N GLY A 198 25.40 12.73 8.72
CA GLY A 198 25.23 11.43 9.36
C GLY A 198 25.10 11.55 10.87
N GLY A 199 24.56 10.53 11.53
CA GLY A 199 24.31 10.55 12.97
C GLY A 199 23.77 9.23 13.54
N SER A 200 23.46 9.24 14.84
CA SER A 200 22.94 8.07 15.56
C SER A 200 21.41 8.01 15.57
N ILE A 201 20.86 6.80 15.54
CA ILE A 201 19.42 6.53 15.68
C ILE A 201 19.13 5.54 16.81
N ASN A 202 18.00 5.73 17.49
CA ASN A 202 17.62 4.93 18.67
C ASN A 202 16.78 3.70 18.29
N GLY A 203 17.14 2.97 17.22
CA GLY A 203 16.40 1.81 16.78
C GLY A 203 17.15 0.90 15.79
N PRO A 204 17.17 -0.43 16.00
CA PRO A 204 17.74 -1.40 15.06
C PRO A 204 16.76 -1.69 13.90
N TYR A 205 16.56 -0.72 13.02
CA TYR A 205 15.68 -0.85 11.86
C TYR A 205 16.34 -1.69 10.75
N ASP A 206 15.59 -2.63 10.18
CA ASP A 206 16.01 -3.41 9.00
C ASP A 206 14.85 -3.67 8.03
N ALA A 207 15.20 -3.90 6.77
CA ALA A 207 14.27 -4.18 5.66
C ALA A 207 13.56 -5.54 5.77
N TYR A 208 13.78 -6.31 6.85
CA TYR A 208 13.01 -7.52 7.14
C TYR A 208 11.72 -7.20 7.92
N ARG A 209 11.66 -6.04 8.60
CA ARG A 209 10.54 -5.64 9.50
C ARG A 209 10.05 -4.21 9.33
N ALA A 210 10.82 -3.32 8.73
CA ALA A 210 10.51 -1.90 8.63
C ALA A 210 10.61 -1.35 7.20
N VAL A 211 10.00 -0.19 6.96
CA VAL A 211 10.08 0.58 5.71
C VAL A 211 10.20 2.06 6.03
N ALA A 212 11.09 2.78 5.33
CA ALA A 212 11.18 4.23 5.36
C ALA A 212 10.53 4.85 4.12
N PHE A 213 9.89 6.00 4.27
CA PHE A 213 9.27 6.79 3.20
C PHE A 213 9.28 8.27 3.56
N SER A 214 9.06 9.17 2.59
CA SER A 214 8.86 10.60 2.85
C SER A 214 7.67 11.12 2.05
N PRO A 215 6.63 11.69 2.68
CA PRO A 215 5.53 12.34 1.97
C PRO A 215 6.00 13.56 1.17
N SER A 216 5.66 13.65 -0.12
CA SER A 216 5.94 14.85 -0.93
C SER A 216 4.82 15.88 -0.83
N SER A 217 5.18 17.16 -0.89
CA SER A 217 4.27 18.31 -0.92
C SER A 217 3.38 18.36 -2.16
N GLU A 218 3.75 17.69 -3.25
CA GLU A 218 2.93 17.59 -4.47
C GLU A 218 1.61 16.82 -4.26
N ASN A 219 1.48 16.09 -3.14
CA ASN A 219 0.20 15.47 -2.74
C ASN A 219 -0.73 16.46 -2.01
N ASP A 220 -0.32 17.72 -1.77
CA ASP A 220 -1.07 18.68 -0.97
C ASP A 220 -2.09 19.47 -1.81
N THR A 221 -3.35 19.05 -1.75
CA THR A 221 -4.50 19.80 -2.29
C THR A 221 -5.65 19.78 -1.28
N THR A 222 -5.45 20.36 -0.11
CA THR A 222 -6.44 20.47 0.99
C THR A 222 -7.59 21.45 0.70
N SER A 223 -8.15 21.45 -0.51
CA SER A 223 -9.32 22.24 -0.94
C SER A 223 -10.63 21.45 -0.89
N TYR A 224 -10.59 20.11 -0.95
CA TYR A 224 -11.80 19.26 -0.99
C TYR A 224 -12.46 19.02 0.39
N GLY A 225 -13.11 20.07 0.89
CA GLY A 225 -14.38 19.93 1.62
C GLY A 225 -14.32 19.37 3.05
N GLY A 226 -13.63 20.05 3.97
CA GLY A 226 -13.85 19.85 5.42
C GLY A 226 -12.74 20.34 6.32
N LYS A 227 -13.08 20.70 7.57
CA LYS A 227 -12.10 20.95 8.63
C LYS A 227 -11.51 19.62 9.12
N THR A 228 -10.58 19.07 8.35
CA THR A 228 -9.59 18.12 8.88
C THR A 228 -8.46 18.91 9.54
N SER A 229 -7.86 18.36 10.59
CA SER A 229 -6.61 18.87 11.14
C SER A 229 -5.52 18.82 10.08
N ASP A 230 -4.57 19.75 10.10
CA ASP A 230 -3.41 19.66 9.22
C ASP A 230 -2.70 18.31 9.42
N PRO A 231 -2.39 17.60 8.33
CA PRO A 231 -1.82 16.26 8.41
C PRO A 231 -0.46 16.26 9.12
N PHE A 232 -0.16 15.22 9.90
CA PHE A 232 1.00 15.17 10.83
C PHE A 232 2.39 15.39 10.19
N TRP A 233 2.51 15.32 8.86
CA TRP A 233 3.74 15.62 8.11
C TRP A 233 3.86 17.09 7.65
N LYS A 234 2.82 17.91 7.83
CA LYS A 234 2.95 19.37 7.82
C LYS A 234 3.49 19.81 9.19
N VAL A 235 4.52 20.64 9.16
CA VAL A 235 4.99 21.32 10.36
C VAL A 235 4.00 22.43 10.67
N ASN A 236 3.40 22.40 11.85
CA ASN A 236 2.58 23.51 12.33
C ASN A 236 3.48 24.73 12.56
N THR A 237 3.42 25.71 11.66
CA THR A 237 4.06 27.03 11.83
C THR A 237 3.25 27.89 12.81
N THR A 238 3.10 27.40 14.05
CA THR A 238 2.33 28.04 15.12
C THR A 238 3.15 28.98 16.01
N ASP A 239 4.47 29.00 15.85
CA ASP A 239 5.33 30.03 16.45
C ASP A 239 5.19 31.34 15.65
N ASP A 240 4.15 32.11 16.00
CA ASP A 240 3.72 33.37 15.36
C ASP A 240 4.79 34.49 15.27
N ASN A 241 5.99 34.26 15.85
CA ASN A 241 7.10 35.20 15.97
C ASN A 241 8.11 35.13 14.82
N ASP A 242 8.42 33.94 14.27
CA ASP A 242 9.45 33.78 13.23
C ASP A 242 8.89 33.92 11.80
N LYS A 243 8.16 35.02 11.59
CA LYS A 243 7.73 35.46 10.24
C LYS A 243 8.86 36.19 9.52
N MET A 244 9.96 35.48 9.30
CA MET A 244 10.99 35.84 8.33
C MET A 244 10.90 34.97 7.06
N GLU A 245 11.60 35.41 6.02
CA GLU A 245 11.38 34.99 4.64
C GLU A 245 12.00 33.62 4.33
N ASN A 246 11.28 32.80 3.54
CA ASN A 246 11.79 31.59 2.89
C ASN A 246 12.33 30.45 3.79
N GLU A 247 11.65 30.12 4.90
CA GLU A 247 11.83 28.78 5.48
C GLU A 247 11.37 27.70 4.47
N GLN A 248 12.32 26.95 3.92
CA GLN A 248 12.06 25.89 2.96
C GLN A 248 11.34 24.73 3.65
N TYR A 249 10.08 24.45 3.26
CA TYR A 249 9.30 23.35 3.81
C TYR A 249 10.02 22.01 3.61
N ASN A 250 10.52 21.45 4.71
CA ASN A 250 11.23 20.17 4.76
C ASN A 250 10.26 19.09 5.28
N PRO A 251 9.68 18.23 4.43
CA PRO A 251 8.81 17.16 4.89
C PRO A 251 9.61 16.16 5.74
N PRO A 252 8.98 15.45 6.71
CA PRO A 252 9.66 14.42 7.47
C PRO A 252 9.97 13.18 6.62
N VAL A 253 10.92 12.39 7.12
CA VAL A 253 11.02 10.96 6.82
C VAL A 253 10.23 10.20 7.87
N CYS A 254 9.39 9.28 7.42
CA CYS A 254 8.59 8.40 8.24
C CYS A 254 9.13 6.97 8.16
N ILE A 255 9.09 6.24 9.28
CA ILE A 255 9.43 4.82 9.37
C ILE A 255 8.22 4.09 9.93
N TYR A 256 7.74 3.07 9.22
CA TYR A 256 6.83 2.07 9.77
C TYR A 256 7.62 0.82 10.17
N SER A 257 7.31 0.20 11.32
CA SER A 257 8.06 -0.94 11.87
C SER A 257 7.19 -2.03 12.51
N ASN A 258 7.44 -3.29 12.14
CA ASN A 258 6.98 -4.49 12.86
C ASN A 258 8.12 -5.08 13.70
N TYR A 259 8.84 -4.25 14.48
CA TYR A 259 10.12 -4.65 15.07
C TYR A 259 10.00 -5.89 15.97
N ASN A 260 8.99 -5.95 16.82
CA ASN A 260 8.76 -7.07 17.72
C ASN A 260 7.56 -7.92 17.24
N PHE A 261 7.75 -9.24 17.12
CA PHE A 261 6.69 -10.20 16.74
C PHE A 261 6.05 -10.90 17.95
N ASN A 262 6.63 -10.76 19.14
CA ASN A 262 6.10 -11.32 20.39
C ASN A 262 5.15 -10.33 21.08
N ASP A 263 5.39 -9.04 20.91
CA ASP A 263 4.49 -7.93 21.25
C ASP A 263 4.51 -6.95 20.07
N LEU A 264 3.37 -6.81 19.39
CA LEU A 264 3.32 -6.44 17.97
C LEU A 264 2.86 -5.00 17.80
N THR A 265 3.77 -4.08 18.10
CA THR A 265 3.55 -2.64 18.27
C THR A 265 3.01 -1.91 17.03
N ARG A 266 3.57 -2.20 15.84
CA ARG A 266 3.28 -1.53 14.55
C ARG A 266 3.61 -0.03 14.59
N ASP A 267 4.83 0.28 15.03
CA ASP A 267 5.29 1.65 15.23
C ASP A 267 5.23 2.45 13.91
N LEU A 268 4.75 3.69 13.98
CA LEU A 268 4.94 4.70 12.92
C LEU A 268 5.62 5.89 13.56
N GLN A 269 6.85 6.17 13.13
CA GLN A 269 7.67 7.24 13.68
C GLN A 269 8.09 8.21 12.59
N SER A 270 8.14 9.51 12.88
CA SER A 270 8.60 10.54 11.94
C SER A 270 9.72 11.39 12.52
N PHE A 271 10.62 11.83 11.65
CA PHE A 271 11.70 12.76 12.00
C PHE A 271 12.03 13.65 10.80
N VAL A 272 12.64 14.81 11.05
CA VAL A 272 13.19 15.67 9.98
C VAL A 272 14.71 15.38 9.90
N PRO A 273 15.23 14.82 8.79
CA PRO A 273 16.67 14.65 8.60
C PRO A 273 17.41 15.99 8.72
N MET A 274 18.69 15.95 9.10
CA MET A 274 19.56 17.12 9.23
C MET A 274 19.16 18.19 10.29
N LYS A 275 17.97 18.11 10.92
CA LYS A 275 17.53 19.02 12.01
C LYS A 275 18.50 19.07 13.20
N SER A 276 19.24 17.98 13.44
CA SER A 276 20.21 17.84 14.54
C SER A 276 21.52 17.25 14.04
N ALA A 277 22.64 17.69 14.62
CA ALA A 277 23.99 17.29 14.22
C ALA A 277 24.45 15.94 14.79
N HIS A 278 23.70 15.32 15.72
CA HIS A 278 24.19 14.17 16.50
C HIS A 278 23.17 13.03 16.62
N ASN A 279 21.98 13.30 17.16
CA ASN A 279 20.93 12.32 17.41
C ASN A 279 19.64 12.72 16.70
N VAL A 280 18.95 11.75 16.10
CA VAL A 280 17.64 11.96 15.47
C VAL A 280 16.53 12.01 16.51
N GLU A 281 15.71 13.06 16.45
CA GLU A 281 14.48 13.22 17.26
C GLU A 281 13.30 12.57 16.53
N PHE A 282 12.89 11.40 17.00
CA PHE A 282 11.71 10.68 16.50
C PHE A 282 10.45 11.10 17.25
N HIS A 283 9.39 11.37 16.51
CA HIS A 283 8.02 11.57 16.99
C HIS A 283 7.24 10.29 16.72
N ASP A 284 6.46 9.80 17.68
CA ASP A 284 5.73 8.53 17.57
C ASP A 284 4.23 8.78 17.37
N HIS A 285 3.65 8.10 16.38
CA HIS A 285 2.26 8.21 15.95
C HIS A 285 1.46 6.92 16.25
N ALA A 286 2.07 5.93 16.91
CA ALA A 286 1.45 4.63 17.18
C ALA A 286 0.12 4.72 17.96
N SER A 287 0.01 5.67 18.91
CA SER A 287 -1.21 5.93 19.67
C SER A 287 -2.34 6.53 18.85
N GLU A 288 -2.04 7.21 17.74
CA GLU A 288 -3.03 7.87 16.89
C GLU A 288 -3.61 6.92 15.83
N MET A 289 -2.84 5.89 15.42
CA MET A 289 -3.30 4.81 14.54
C MET A 289 -4.30 3.83 15.17
N ALA A 290 -4.81 4.12 16.39
CA ALA A 290 -5.61 3.24 17.25
C ALA A 290 -7.04 2.96 16.73
N THR A 291 -7.12 2.37 15.54
CA THR A 291 -8.34 1.94 14.86
C THR A 291 -8.68 0.47 15.15
N SER A 292 -9.90 0.04 14.87
CA SER A 292 -10.41 -1.30 15.17
C SER A 292 -9.81 -2.43 14.32
N ILE A 293 -9.02 -2.11 13.30
CA ILE A 293 -8.38 -3.06 12.38
C ILE A 293 -6.95 -2.61 12.08
N LEU A 294 -5.98 -3.37 12.55
CA LEU A 294 -4.54 -3.11 12.36
C LEU A 294 -3.92 -4.20 11.46
N PRO A 295 -2.89 -3.87 10.65
CA PRO A 295 -2.15 -4.87 9.90
C PRO A 295 -1.58 -5.98 10.80
N PRO A 296 -1.49 -7.23 10.32
CA PRO A 296 -0.72 -8.26 11.01
C PRO A 296 0.78 -7.97 10.88
N GLY A 297 1.63 -8.66 11.64
CA GLY A 297 3.07 -8.53 11.49
C GLY A 297 3.55 -8.97 10.10
N LEU A 298 3.89 -7.99 9.26
CA LEU A 298 4.36 -8.19 7.89
C LEU A 298 5.87 -8.44 7.88
N ARG A 299 6.30 -9.46 7.14
CA ARG A 299 7.69 -9.86 6.98
C ARG A 299 8.16 -9.47 5.59
N PHE A 300 9.38 -8.91 5.49
CA PHE A 300 9.90 -8.27 4.28
C PHE A 300 8.93 -7.23 3.69
N PRO A 301 8.46 -6.25 4.49
CA PRO A 301 7.44 -5.32 4.03
C PRO A 301 7.93 -4.47 2.84
N THR A 302 7.03 -4.22 1.88
CA THR A 302 7.17 -3.13 0.91
C THR A 302 6.17 -2.03 1.23
N GLY A 303 6.63 -0.78 1.28
CA GLY A 303 5.80 0.39 1.52
C GLY A 303 6.00 1.41 0.40
N GLN A 304 4.91 1.98 -0.11
CA GLN A 304 4.89 2.95 -1.21
C GLN A 304 3.76 3.98 -0.99
N LEU A 305 3.92 5.19 -1.54
CA LEU A 305 2.92 6.26 -1.42
C LEU A 305 2.03 6.35 -2.67
N MET A 306 0.75 6.66 -2.45
CA MET A 306 -0.22 7.01 -3.49
C MET A 306 -1.11 8.15 -2.97
N GLY A 307 -0.81 9.40 -3.33
CA GLY A 307 -1.47 10.54 -2.69
C GLY A 307 -1.20 10.54 -1.19
N HIS A 308 -2.26 10.75 -0.40
CA HIS A 308 -2.24 10.66 1.06
C HIS A 308 -2.27 9.23 1.64
N TYR A 309 -2.16 8.18 0.81
CA TYR A 309 -2.09 6.79 1.30
C TYR A 309 -0.66 6.24 1.34
N PHE A 310 -0.25 5.73 2.50
CA PHE A 310 0.89 4.82 2.62
C PHE A 310 0.39 3.38 2.48
N ILE A 311 0.68 2.77 1.33
CA ILE A 311 0.34 1.37 1.02
C ILE A 311 1.49 0.49 1.46
N ILE A 312 1.24 -0.39 2.43
CA ILE A 312 2.19 -1.41 2.87
C ILE A 312 1.69 -2.81 2.50
N SER A 313 2.59 -3.67 2.07
CA SER A 313 2.32 -5.09 1.84
C SER A 313 3.48 -5.98 2.28
N GLY A 314 3.23 -7.28 2.45
CA GLY A 314 4.28 -8.21 2.85
C GLY A 314 3.77 -9.61 3.19
N THR A 315 4.69 -10.51 3.52
CA THR A 315 4.36 -11.89 3.87
C THR A 315 3.86 -11.99 5.31
N PHE A 316 2.62 -12.46 5.52
CA PHE A 316 2.12 -12.86 6.83
C PHE A 316 2.14 -14.40 6.97
N LEU A 317 2.65 -14.86 8.11
CA LEU A 317 2.75 -16.27 8.49
C LEU A 317 2.47 -16.42 9.99
N SER A 318 1.44 -17.19 10.33
CA SER A 318 1.13 -17.68 11.68
C SER A 318 1.01 -19.21 11.69
N SER A 319 0.57 -19.79 12.80
CA SER A 319 0.25 -21.21 12.92
C SER A 319 -0.99 -21.61 12.12
N THR A 320 -1.96 -20.71 11.97
CA THR A 320 -3.29 -20.97 11.37
C THR A 320 -3.52 -20.28 10.03
N GLN A 321 -2.83 -19.17 9.76
CA GLN A 321 -3.02 -18.35 8.57
C GLN A 321 -1.69 -18.10 7.83
N ARG A 322 -1.76 -18.04 6.51
CA ARG A 322 -0.66 -17.63 5.63
C ARG A 322 -1.21 -16.85 4.45
N GLY A 323 -0.45 -15.87 3.97
CA GLY A 323 -0.79 -15.13 2.76
C GLY A 323 0.09 -13.90 2.59
N PHE A 324 0.08 -13.35 1.39
CA PHE A 324 0.58 -11.99 1.16
C PHE A 324 -0.54 -11.01 1.51
N GLN A 325 -0.22 -10.01 2.33
CA GLN A 325 -1.20 -9.08 2.90
C GLN A 325 -0.91 -7.67 2.42
N ILE A 326 -1.96 -6.87 2.23
CA ILE A 326 -1.90 -5.52 1.68
C ILE A 326 -2.81 -4.62 2.50
N TRP A 327 -2.28 -3.48 2.94
CA TRP A 327 -2.95 -2.53 3.81
C TRP A 327 -2.61 -1.11 3.36
N ALA A 328 -3.56 -0.19 3.44
CA ALA A 328 -3.33 1.22 3.18
C ALA A 328 -3.64 2.01 4.45
N LEU A 329 -2.66 2.77 4.92
CA LEU A 329 -2.84 3.80 5.93
C LEU A 329 -3.21 5.10 5.20
N ASN A 330 -4.42 5.62 5.42
CA ASN A 330 -4.69 7.01 5.12
C ASN A 330 -3.91 7.86 6.12
N LEU A 331 -2.86 8.55 5.64
CA LEU A 331 -1.99 9.30 6.52
C LEU A 331 -2.72 10.50 7.16
N ALA A 332 -3.65 11.13 6.44
CA ALA A 332 -4.30 12.38 6.86
C ALA A 332 -5.25 12.23 8.07
N ASN A 333 -5.66 11.00 8.40
CA ASN A 333 -6.47 10.69 9.58
C ASN A 333 -6.00 9.39 10.30
N LEU A 334 -4.79 8.94 9.98
CA LEU A 334 -4.14 7.72 10.49
C LEU A 334 -5.02 6.45 10.52
N SER A 335 -5.97 6.33 9.59
CA SER A 335 -6.90 5.18 9.52
C SER A 335 -6.43 4.08 8.57
N TRP A 336 -6.48 2.83 9.06
CA TRP A 336 -6.08 1.64 8.30
C TRP A 336 -7.24 1.05 7.47
N THR A 337 -6.97 0.74 6.21
CA THR A 337 -7.86 0.00 5.30
C THR A 337 -7.18 -1.28 4.84
N HIS A 338 -7.87 -2.42 5.00
CA HIS A 338 -7.40 -3.71 4.46
C HIS A 338 -7.77 -3.89 2.99
N VAL A 339 -6.82 -4.31 2.17
CA VAL A 339 -7.04 -4.64 0.76
C VAL A 339 -7.22 -6.16 0.65
N ASP A 340 -8.44 -6.62 0.93
CA ASP A 340 -8.90 -7.99 0.68
C ASP A 340 -8.71 -8.38 -0.80
N THR A 341 -7.88 -9.37 -1.08
CA THR A 341 -7.58 -9.89 -2.43
C THR A 341 -8.42 -11.12 -2.82
N GLY A 342 -9.45 -11.46 -2.05
CA GLY A 342 -10.36 -12.56 -2.34
C GLY A 342 -9.71 -13.93 -2.24
N ASN A 343 -10.31 -14.91 -2.92
CA ASN A 343 -9.80 -16.27 -2.96
C ASN A 343 -8.59 -16.39 -3.89
N SER A 344 -8.53 -15.54 -4.92
CA SER A 344 -7.53 -15.55 -6.01
C SER A 344 -6.07 -15.58 -5.54
N MET A 345 -5.76 -14.92 -4.42
CA MET A 345 -4.41 -14.82 -3.83
C MET A 345 -4.18 -15.75 -2.62
N THR A 346 -5.16 -16.59 -2.26
CA THR A 346 -5.04 -17.51 -1.09
C THR A 346 -4.11 -18.70 -1.36
N GLY A 347 -4.00 -19.10 -2.62
CA GLY A 347 -2.98 -20.02 -3.12
C GLY A 347 -1.79 -19.27 -3.70
N GLY A 348 -0.64 -19.93 -3.71
CA GLY A 348 0.58 -19.40 -4.32
C GLY A 348 1.60 -18.82 -3.34
N SER A 349 2.76 -18.52 -3.89
CA SER A 349 3.87 -17.85 -3.23
C SER A 349 3.97 -16.44 -3.80
N TRP A 350 3.36 -15.48 -3.11
CA TRP A 350 3.35 -14.06 -3.47
C TRP A 350 4.33 -13.33 -2.55
N ASN A 351 5.27 -12.57 -3.13
CA ASN A 351 6.52 -12.23 -2.44
C ASN A 351 6.86 -10.73 -2.43
N ARG A 352 6.35 -9.93 -3.38
CA ARG A 352 6.72 -8.51 -3.53
C ARG A 352 5.58 -7.69 -4.13
N GLY A 353 5.06 -6.72 -3.38
CA GLY A 353 4.01 -5.79 -3.82
C GLY A 353 4.62 -4.47 -4.33
N ILE A 354 4.07 -3.97 -5.44
CA ILE A 354 4.65 -2.93 -6.30
C ILE A 354 3.53 -2.05 -6.89
N LEU A 355 3.48 -0.79 -6.48
CA LEU A 355 2.64 0.24 -7.09
C LEU A 355 3.25 0.75 -8.42
N SER A 356 2.42 0.90 -9.45
CA SER A 356 2.68 1.70 -10.66
C SER A 356 1.38 2.44 -11.05
N LYS A 357 1.48 3.76 -11.21
CA LYS A 357 0.34 4.65 -11.51
C LYS A 357 -0.82 4.42 -10.50
N LYS A 358 -1.98 3.94 -10.96
CA LYS A 358 -3.14 3.60 -10.12
C LYS A 358 -3.25 2.11 -9.74
N LYS A 359 -2.35 1.24 -10.21
CA LYS A 359 -2.48 -0.23 -10.09
C LYS A 359 -1.41 -0.82 -9.17
N TYR A 360 -1.79 -1.84 -8.41
CA TYR A 360 -0.88 -2.56 -7.53
C TYR A 360 -0.56 -3.95 -8.09
N TYR A 361 0.69 -4.16 -8.46
CA TYR A 361 1.21 -5.40 -9.02
C TYR A 361 1.90 -6.21 -7.93
N ILE A 362 1.79 -7.54 -7.98
CA ILE A 362 2.43 -8.43 -7.01
C ILE A 362 3.14 -9.56 -7.74
N LEU A 363 4.46 -9.63 -7.55
CA LEU A 363 5.30 -10.70 -8.06
C LEU A 363 5.14 -11.97 -7.23
N GLY A 364 5.08 -13.10 -7.90
CA GLY A 364 5.06 -14.40 -7.25
C GLY A 364 4.85 -15.57 -8.20
N HIS A 365 4.27 -16.64 -7.67
CA HIS A 365 3.93 -17.84 -8.42
C HIS A 365 2.70 -18.51 -7.83
N SER A 366 1.59 -18.51 -8.57
CA SER A 366 0.25 -19.00 -8.17
C SER A 366 0.21 -20.44 -7.65
N HIS A 367 1.08 -21.33 -8.15
CA HIS A 367 1.13 -22.75 -7.78
C HIS A 367 2.23 -23.17 -6.78
N ARG A 368 3.01 -22.25 -6.20
CA ARG A 368 4.05 -22.57 -5.18
C ARG A 368 3.52 -22.38 -3.76
N ASP A 369 4.11 -23.03 -2.75
CA ASP A 369 3.75 -22.72 -1.35
C ASP A 369 4.62 -21.58 -0.78
N LEU A 370 3.94 -20.62 -0.14
CA LEU A 370 4.51 -19.43 0.45
C LEU A 370 5.47 -19.71 1.62
N ARG A 371 5.26 -20.78 2.41
CA ARG A 371 6.10 -21.11 3.58
C ARG A 371 7.46 -21.65 3.13
N ASP A 372 7.48 -22.51 2.11
CA ASP A 372 8.71 -23.06 1.54
C ASP A 372 9.56 -21.93 0.94
N ASP A 373 8.96 -21.09 0.10
CA ASP A 373 9.67 -19.98 -0.54
C ASP A 373 10.12 -18.91 0.46
N TYR A 374 9.30 -18.56 1.45
CA TYR A 374 9.69 -17.69 2.55
C TYR A 374 10.91 -18.25 3.31
N SER A 375 10.96 -19.56 3.55
CA SER A 375 12.06 -20.21 4.28
C SER A 375 13.40 -20.08 3.55
N TYR A 376 13.39 -20.05 2.21
CA TYR A 376 14.56 -19.76 1.37
C TYR A 376 14.70 -18.28 0.97
N ARG A 377 13.80 -17.41 1.44
CA ARG A 377 13.68 -15.97 1.08
C ARG A 377 13.56 -15.74 -0.43
N ARG A 378 12.89 -16.65 -1.14
CA ARG A 378 12.73 -16.66 -2.59
C ARG A 378 11.66 -15.65 -3.03
N ILE A 379 11.99 -14.84 -4.03
CA ILE A 379 11.06 -14.07 -4.86
C ILE A 379 10.96 -14.79 -6.21
N ASN A 380 9.73 -15.01 -6.68
CA ASN A 380 9.44 -15.58 -7.99
C ASN A 380 8.90 -14.49 -8.94
N PHE A 381 9.06 -14.67 -10.25
CA PHE A 381 8.75 -13.66 -11.27
C PHE A 381 7.83 -14.17 -12.39
N ASP A 382 7.44 -15.44 -12.29
CA ASP A 382 6.69 -16.20 -13.29
C ASP A 382 5.23 -15.74 -13.40
N HIS A 383 4.68 -15.17 -12.33
CA HIS A 383 3.31 -14.66 -12.29
C HIS A 383 3.24 -13.26 -11.68
N VAL A 384 2.30 -12.46 -12.19
CA VAL A 384 1.92 -11.16 -11.65
C VAL A 384 0.43 -11.18 -11.35
N ALA A 385 0.07 -10.86 -10.11
CA ALA A 385 -1.28 -10.43 -9.76
C ALA A 385 -1.37 -8.90 -9.93
N THR A 386 -2.48 -8.40 -10.46
CA THR A 386 -2.77 -6.98 -10.64
C THR A 386 -4.05 -6.63 -9.89
N ILE A 387 -3.98 -5.63 -9.02
CA ILE A 387 -5.09 -5.18 -8.17
C ILE A 387 -5.45 -3.74 -8.48
N ASP A 388 -6.75 -3.49 -8.62
CA ASP A 388 -7.33 -2.15 -8.65
C ASP A 388 -7.58 -1.66 -7.21
N LEU A 389 -6.77 -0.71 -6.75
CA LEU A 389 -6.87 -0.13 -5.40
C LEU A 389 -8.00 0.91 -5.26
N GLU A 390 -8.44 1.52 -6.36
CA GLU A 390 -9.52 2.52 -6.37
C GLU A 390 -10.83 1.87 -5.89
N ALA A 391 -11.03 0.58 -6.21
CA ALA A 391 -12.14 -0.27 -5.75
C ALA A 391 -12.16 -0.54 -4.23
N PHE A 392 -11.10 -0.18 -3.49
CA PHE A 392 -11.00 -0.26 -2.03
C PHE A 392 -11.17 1.11 -1.36
N GLY A 393 -11.18 2.19 -2.14
CA GLY A 393 -11.12 3.56 -1.62
C GLY A 393 -9.69 4.08 -1.47
N VAL A 394 -8.72 3.48 -2.14
CA VAL A 394 -7.30 3.86 -2.12
C VAL A 394 -6.95 4.38 -3.52
N TYR A 395 -7.04 5.69 -3.69
CA TYR A 395 -6.81 6.41 -4.95
C TYR A 395 -6.20 7.79 -4.65
N PRO A 396 -5.42 8.38 -5.57
CA PRO A 396 -4.94 9.75 -5.40
C PRO A 396 -6.08 10.75 -5.62
N LEU A 397 -6.01 11.89 -4.94
CA LEU A 397 -6.80 13.07 -5.24
C LEU A 397 -6.34 13.64 -6.60
N PRO A 398 -7.23 13.95 -7.58
CA PRO A 398 -6.81 14.51 -8.85
C PRO A 398 -6.09 15.86 -8.66
N PRO A 399 -4.86 16.03 -9.17
CA PRO A 399 -4.04 17.21 -8.90
C PRO A 399 -4.71 18.48 -9.43
N SER A 400 -4.44 19.64 -8.81
CA SER A 400 -4.99 20.90 -9.33
C SER A 400 -4.30 21.33 -10.62
N THR A 401 -5.10 21.87 -11.55
CA THR A 401 -4.69 22.39 -12.87
C THR A 401 -4.69 23.92 -12.91
N CYS A 402 -5.39 24.56 -11.97
CA CYS A 402 -5.55 26.01 -11.84
C CYS A 402 -5.31 26.42 -10.38
N SER A 403 -4.69 27.57 -10.15
CA SER A 403 -4.58 28.15 -8.79
C SER A 403 -5.95 28.60 -8.27
N ASN A 404 -6.11 28.69 -6.95
CA ASN A 404 -7.37 29.12 -6.33
C ASN A 404 -7.83 30.50 -6.86
N ALA A 405 -6.90 31.44 -7.05
CA ALA A 405 -7.20 32.76 -7.62
C ALA A 405 -7.70 32.68 -9.09
N ALA A 406 -7.18 31.74 -9.90
CA ALA A 406 -7.68 31.53 -11.25
C ALA A 406 -9.08 30.87 -11.26
N GLN A 407 -9.33 29.99 -10.29
CA GLN A 407 -10.65 29.37 -10.07
C GLN A 407 -11.70 30.40 -9.62
N GLU A 408 -11.37 31.28 -8.67
CA GLU A 408 -12.22 32.39 -8.20
C GLU A 408 -12.51 33.40 -9.33
N LEU A 409 -11.50 33.76 -10.11
CA LEU A 409 -11.67 34.62 -11.29
C LEU A 409 -12.62 33.98 -12.31
N GLY A 410 -12.53 32.67 -12.55
CA GLY A 410 -13.45 31.93 -13.41
C GLY A 410 -14.90 32.05 -12.95
N LEU A 411 -15.18 31.85 -11.65
CA LEU A 411 -16.53 32.04 -11.09
C LEU A 411 -17.01 33.49 -11.19
N THR A 412 -16.11 34.47 -11.04
CA THR A 412 -16.44 35.90 -11.22
C THR A 412 -16.82 36.19 -12.68
N MET A 413 -16.01 35.75 -13.64
CA MET A 413 -16.25 35.95 -15.07
C MET A 413 -17.53 35.27 -15.59
N MET A 414 -17.99 34.19 -14.95
CA MET A 414 -19.27 33.55 -15.29
C MET A 414 -20.49 34.36 -14.82
N ASN A 415 -20.34 35.14 -13.74
CA ASN A 415 -21.41 35.95 -13.18
C ASN A 415 -21.51 37.36 -13.78
N GLU A 416 -20.48 37.83 -14.50
CA GLU A 416 -20.42 39.16 -15.11
C GLU A 416 -21.16 39.23 -16.47
N PRO A 417 -22.36 39.84 -16.57
CA PRO A 417 -23.16 39.77 -17.80
C PRO A 417 -22.51 40.51 -18.98
N GLY A 418 -21.67 41.51 -18.70
CA GLY A 418 -20.91 42.26 -19.71
C GLY A 418 -19.84 41.44 -20.45
N LEU A 419 -19.49 40.24 -19.95
CA LEU A 419 -18.56 39.31 -20.60
C LEU A 419 -19.27 38.22 -21.41
N SER A 420 -20.60 38.23 -21.49
CA SER A 420 -21.41 37.20 -22.14
C SER A 420 -21.87 37.56 -23.57
N ASP A 421 -21.81 36.59 -24.47
CA ASP A 421 -22.18 36.70 -25.90
C ASP A 421 -23.11 35.55 -26.36
N LEU A 422 -23.17 34.46 -25.58
CA LEU A 422 -23.99 33.27 -25.79
C LEU A 422 -25.05 33.16 -24.67
N THR A 423 -26.26 32.70 -25.01
CA THR A 423 -27.28 32.31 -24.03
C THR A 423 -27.60 30.82 -24.17
N ILE A 424 -27.36 30.06 -23.10
CA ILE A 424 -27.73 28.65 -23.00
C ILE A 424 -29.10 28.55 -22.35
N TRP A 425 -30.03 27.88 -23.02
CA TRP A 425 -31.36 27.53 -22.52
C TRP A 425 -31.38 26.08 -22.01
N THR A 426 -32.15 25.83 -20.96
CA THR A 426 -32.23 24.53 -20.28
C THR A 426 -33.62 23.89 -20.41
N THR A 427 -33.74 22.60 -20.14
CA THR A 427 -35.00 21.84 -20.35
C THR A 427 -36.16 22.29 -19.44
N ASP A 428 -35.83 22.94 -18.32
CA ASP A 428 -36.74 23.61 -17.39
C ASP A 428 -37.01 25.09 -17.76
N GLN A 429 -36.73 25.49 -19.00
CA GLN A 429 -36.99 26.82 -19.58
C GLN A 429 -36.29 28.00 -18.88
N GLN A 430 -35.19 27.73 -18.18
CA GLN A 430 -34.32 28.77 -17.63
C GLN A 430 -33.19 29.09 -18.64
N SER A 431 -32.46 30.18 -18.40
CA SER A 431 -31.36 30.61 -19.27
C SER A 431 -30.13 31.06 -18.49
N ILE A 432 -28.94 30.70 -18.97
CA ILE A 432 -27.64 31.11 -18.43
C ILE A 432 -26.91 31.89 -19.53
N SER A 433 -26.38 33.08 -19.20
CA SER A 433 -25.56 33.86 -20.13
C SER A 433 -24.09 33.51 -19.92
N VAL A 434 -23.35 33.24 -20.99
CA VAL A 434 -21.95 32.75 -20.93
C VAL A 434 -21.10 33.34 -22.06
N ASN A 435 -19.79 33.13 -21.96
CA ASN A 435 -18.79 33.53 -22.94
C ASN A 435 -18.42 32.35 -23.86
N SER A 436 -18.66 32.50 -25.16
CA SER A 436 -18.46 31.44 -26.15
C SER A 436 -16.98 31.07 -26.34
N ILE A 437 -16.04 32.00 -26.11
CA ILE A 437 -14.60 31.75 -26.24
C ILE A 437 -14.11 30.85 -25.09
N ILE A 438 -14.54 31.11 -23.85
CA ILE A 438 -14.20 30.25 -22.68
C ILE A 438 -14.74 28.83 -22.87
N LEU A 439 -15.96 28.69 -23.42
CA LEU A 439 -16.52 27.39 -23.75
C LEU A 439 -15.74 26.71 -24.90
N ALA A 440 -15.35 27.44 -25.95
CA ALA A 440 -14.58 26.89 -27.07
C ALA A 440 -13.18 26.38 -26.65
N GLU A 441 -12.51 27.08 -25.74
CA GLU A 441 -11.17 26.69 -25.27
C GLU A 441 -11.20 25.41 -24.42
N ARG A 442 -12.32 25.14 -23.72
CA ARG A 442 -12.41 24.10 -22.68
C ARG A 442 -13.44 22.99 -22.95
N TRP A 443 -14.24 23.09 -24.02
CA TRP A 443 -15.18 22.07 -24.47
C TRP A 443 -15.03 21.83 -25.98
N PRO A 444 -14.25 20.79 -26.39
CA PRO A 444 -13.86 20.58 -27.79
C PRO A 444 -15.03 20.45 -28.78
N ASP A 445 -16.11 19.77 -28.40
CA ASP A 445 -17.28 19.58 -29.27
C ASP A 445 -17.99 20.92 -29.55
N PHE A 446 -18.04 21.82 -28.56
CA PHE A 446 -18.58 23.17 -28.76
C PHE A 446 -17.65 24.04 -29.63
N ALA A 447 -16.33 23.86 -29.52
CA ALA A 447 -15.36 24.48 -30.41
C ALA A 447 -15.52 24.04 -31.88
N GLN A 448 -15.94 22.79 -32.11
CA GLN A 448 -16.32 22.30 -33.44
C GLN A 448 -17.64 22.92 -33.91
N LEU A 449 -18.68 22.92 -33.06
CA LEU A 449 -19.98 23.52 -33.37
C LEU A 449 -19.88 24.99 -33.80
N LEU A 450 -19.02 25.79 -33.16
CA LEU A 450 -18.77 27.17 -33.57
C LEU A 450 -18.13 27.25 -34.97
N LYS A 451 -17.13 26.43 -35.27
CA LYS A 451 -16.47 26.40 -36.60
C LYS A 451 -17.46 26.01 -37.71
N GLU A 452 -18.38 25.10 -37.43
CA GLU A 452 -19.44 24.71 -38.37
C GLU A 452 -20.46 25.83 -38.59
N GLN A 453 -20.80 26.61 -37.56
CA GLN A 453 -21.66 27.80 -37.68
C GLN A 453 -21.00 28.96 -38.42
N ASP A 454 -19.70 29.20 -38.22
CA ASP A 454 -19.01 30.29 -38.88
C ASP A 454 -18.74 29.95 -40.36
N ASN A 455 -18.45 28.67 -40.69
CA ASN A 455 -18.38 28.17 -42.08
C ASN A 455 -19.70 28.27 -42.86
N THR A 456 -20.85 28.37 -42.18
CA THR A 456 -22.18 28.49 -42.80
C THR A 456 -22.70 29.94 -42.86
N LYS A 457 -21.91 30.94 -42.45
CA LYS A 457 -22.33 32.34 -42.35
C LYS A 457 -21.53 33.31 -43.23
N HIS A 458 -21.76 33.20 -44.53
CA HIS A 458 -21.96 34.43 -45.30
C HIS A 458 -23.38 34.95 -45.06
N GLU A 459 -23.51 36.28 -44.97
CA GLU A 459 -24.75 37.07 -44.81
C GLU A 459 -25.40 37.15 -43.40
N THR A 460 -25.39 38.41 -42.89
CA THR A 460 -26.34 39.05 -41.95
C THR A 460 -26.40 38.73 -40.44
N GLN A 461 -26.24 39.83 -39.69
CA GLN A 461 -26.81 40.20 -38.38
C GLN A 461 -26.33 39.53 -37.07
N VAL A 462 -26.18 40.39 -36.06
CA VAL A 462 -25.81 40.07 -34.67
C VAL A 462 -27.04 39.54 -33.92
N GLN A 463 -27.42 38.31 -34.22
CA GLN A 463 -28.24 37.53 -33.28
C GLN A 463 -27.35 37.10 -32.11
N LYS A 464 -27.79 37.34 -30.86
CA LYS A 464 -27.18 36.69 -29.69
C LYS A 464 -27.18 35.18 -29.96
N LYS A 465 -26.02 34.52 -29.91
CA LYS A 465 -25.96 33.08 -30.15
C LYS A 465 -26.82 32.40 -29.05
N GLN A 466 -27.68 31.45 -29.44
CA GLN A 466 -28.50 30.69 -28.50
C GLN A 466 -28.26 29.20 -28.69
N LEU A 467 -28.18 28.46 -27.59
CA LEU A 467 -27.98 27.01 -27.57
C LEU A 467 -28.97 26.38 -26.59
N LEU A 468 -29.65 25.31 -27.00
CA LEU A 468 -30.42 24.47 -26.07
C LEU A 468 -29.50 23.37 -25.52
N PHE A 469 -29.41 23.26 -24.19
CA PHE A 469 -28.67 22.20 -23.51
C PHE A 469 -29.64 21.19 -22.87
N PRO A 470 -29.44 19.87 -23.03
CA PRO A 470 -30.45 18.84 -22.73
C PRO A 470 -30.58 18.48 -21.23
N GLU A 471 -30.17 19.37 -20.32
CA GLU A 471 -30.25 19.18 -18.87
C GLU A 471 -31.05 20.30 -18.21
N THR A 472 -31.34 20.16 -16.91
CA THR A 472 -31.97 21.21 -16.09
C THR A 472 -30.98 22.35 -15.79
N TYR A 473 -31.49 23.49 -15.34
CA TYR A 473 -30.69 24.62 -14.86
C TYR A 473 -29.63 24.21 -13.83
N ALA A 474 -30.01 23.37 -12.86
CA ALA A 474 -29.13 22.97 -11.76
C ALA A 474 -27.91 22.15 -12.23
N VAL A 475 -28.07 21.30 -13.24
CA VAL A 475 -26.98 20.52 -13.83
C VAL A 475 -26.17 21.38 -14.79
N THR A 476 -26.84 22.16 -15.64
CA THR A 476 -26.20 23.02 -16.64
C THR A 476 -25.30 24.07 -15.98
N LEU A 477 -25.77 24.71 -14.91
CA LEU A 477 -24.98 25.66 -14.13
C LEU A 477 -23.75 24.99 -13.48
N ALA A 478 -23.91 23.79 -12.91
CA ALA A 478 -22.81 23.05 -12.30
C ALA A 478 -21.75 22.59 -13.33
N PHE A 479 -22.18 22.29 -14.56
CA PHE A 479 -21.31 21.98 -15.69
C PHE A 479 -20.54 23.22 -16.17
N LEU A 480 -21.23 24.36 -16.33
CA LEU A 480 -20.61 25.62 -16.74
C LEU A 480 -19.65 26.17 -15.67
N GLN A 481 -19.98 26.01 -14.38
CA GLN A 481 -19.05 26.29 -13.27
C GLN A 481 -17.76 25.46 -13.37
N TYR A 482 -17.83 24.21 -13.83
CA TYR A 482 -16.61 23.43 -14.11
C TYR A 482 -15.87 24.02 -15.32
N ILE A 483 -16.55 24.27 -16.44
CA ILE A 483 -15.93 24.82 -17.66
C ILE A 483 -15.19 26.14 -17.37
N TYR A 484 -15.70 27.01 -16.50
CA TYR A 484 -15.03 28.26 -16.14
C TYR A 484 -13.84 28.12 -15.16
N THR A 485 -13.70 26.99 -14.46
CA THR A 485 -12.75 26.85 -13.33
C THR A 485 -11.77 25.67 -13.44
N ASP A 486 -12.09 24.69 -14.28
CA ASP A 486 -11.47 23.36 -14.36
C ASP A 486 -11.50 22.54 -13.05
N HIS A 487 -12.47 22.85 -12.17
CA HIS A 487 -12.59 22.23 -10.85
C HIS A 487 -14.06 22.06 -10.41
N LEU A 488 -14.26 21.28 -9.35
CA LEU A 488 -15.54 21.20 -8.64
C LEU A 488 -15.38 21.94 -7.31
N ILE A 489 -16.07 23.07 -7.16
CA ILE A 489 -15.87 24.05 -6.09
C ILE A 489 -17.17 24.32 -5.33
N THR A 490 -18.30 24.41 -6.04
CA THR A 490 -19.55 24.84 -5.43
C THR A 490 -20.23 23.69 -4.67
N ALA A 491 -20.98 24.02 -3.61
CA ALA A 491 -21.76 23.02 -2.87
C ALA A 491 -22.83 22.34 -3.77
N GLN A 492 -23.28 23.02 -4.84
CA GLN A 492 -24.19 22.47 -5.84
C GLN A 492 -23.52 21.41 -6.71
N GLN A 493 -22.29 21.66 -7.18
CA GLN A 493 -21.48 20.67 -7.91
C GLN A 493 -21.26 19.39 -7.10
N HIS A 494 -21.27 19.47 -5.76
CA HIS A 494 -21.07 18.33 -4.85
C HIS A 494 -22.36 17.57 -4.46
N GLN A 495 -23.54 17.93 -4.99
CA GLN A 495 -24.76 17.17 -4.71
C GLN A 495 -24.69 15.81 -5.45
N PRO A 496 -25.03 14.66 -4.80
CA PRO A 496 -24.87 13.34 -5.41
C PRO A 496 -25.57 13.17 -6.78
N GLN A 497 -26.76 13.76 -6.93
CA GLN A 497 -27.53 13.75 -8.18
C GLN A 497 -26.84 14.57 -9.29
N ILE A 498 -26.30 15.74 -8.92
CA ILE A 498 -25.59 16.63 -9.85
C ILE A 498 -24.27 15.99 -10.29
N LEU A 499 -23.47 15.45 -9.37
CA LEU A 499 -22.24 14.70 -9.69
C LEU A 499 -22.51 13.54 -10.63
N SER A 500 -23.63 12.84 -10.44
CA SER A 500 -24.01 11.72 -11.30
C SER A 500 -24.27 12.19 -12.74
N ARG A 501 -25.03 13.28 -12.93
CA ARG A 501 -25.22 13.90 -14.26
C ARG A 501 -23.91 14.47 -14.82
N LEU A 502 -23.06 15.10 -14.00
CA LEU A 502 -21.77 15.61 -14.45
C LEU A 502 -20.84 14.49 -14.94
N LEU A 503 -20.83 13.31 -14.31
CA LEU A 503 -20.06 12.15 -14.78
C LEU A 503 -20.61 11.62 -16.14
N PHE A 504 -21.92 11.63 -16.35
CA PHE A 504 -22.50 11.35 -17.68
C PHE A 504 -22.06 12.35 -18.74
N LEU A 505 -22.14 13.66 -18.46
CA LEU A 505 -21.69 14.70 -19.39
C LEU A 505 -20.18 14.61 -19.67
N ALA A 506 -19.39 14.24 -18.66
CA ALA A 506 -17.95 14.05 -18.79
C ALA A 506 -17.58 12.88 -19.71
N ASP A 507 -18.29 11.75 -19.61
CA ASP A 507 -18.09 10.61 -20.49
C ASP A 507 -18.56 10.91 -21.92
N MET A 508 -19.74 11.51 -22.06
CA MET A 508 -20.37 11.87 -23.34
C MET A 508 -19.55 12.88 -24.16
N TYR A 509 -19.05 13.95 -23.53
CA TYR A 509 -18.20 14.97 -24.15
C TYR A 509 -16.69 14.68 -24.01
N LYS A 510 -16.32 13.48 -23.52
CA LYS A 510 -14.92 13.02 -23.33
C LYS A 510 -14.04 13.97 -22.49
N LEU A 511 -14.65 14.69 -21.56
CA LEU A 511 -13.99 15.62 -20.64
C LEU A 511 -13.33 14.86 -19.48
N GLU A 512 -12.21 14.19 -19.78
CA GLU A 512 -11.47 13.32 -18.87
C GLU A 512 -11.15 13.99 -17.52
N ARG A 513 -10.91 15.31 -17.50
CA ARG A 513 -10.67 16.07 -16.26
C ARG A 513 -11.92 16.16 -15.38
N LEU A 514 -13.09 16.50 -15.94
CA LEU A 514 -14.36 16.45 -15.21
C LEU A 514 -14.69 15.02 -14.75
N LYS A 515 -14.38 14.01 -15.59
CA LYS A 515 -14.58 12.59 -15.29
C LYS A 515 -13.79 12.15 -14.06
N GLN A 516 -12.52 12.53 -13.96
CA GLN A 516 -11.68 12.26 -12.79
C GLN A 516 -12.20 12.94 -11.51
N LEU A 517 -12.58 14.23 -11.60
CA LEU A 517 -13.09 14.99 -10.45
C LEU A 517 -14.44 14.45 -9.95
N THR A 518 -15.35 14.11 -10.87
CA THR A 518 -16.68 13.57 -10.52
C THR A 518 -16.59 12.15 -9.96
N THR A 519 -15.76 11.27 -10.54
CA THR A 519 -15.47 9.94 -9.97
C THR A 519 -14.87 10.06 -8.56
N TYR A 520 -13.91 10.97 -8.32
CA TYR A 520 -13.37 11.24 -6.99
C TYR A 520 -14.45 11.72 -6.00
N ALA A 521 -15.27 12.70 -6.37
CA ALA A 521 -16.31 13.21 -5.49
C ALA A 521 -17.41 12.17 -5.18
N LEU A 522 -17.81 11.36 -6.17
CA LEU A 522 -18.74 10.23 -5.97
C LEU A 522 -18.15 9.14 -5.06
N HIS A 523 -16.83 8.92 -5.11
CA HIS A 523 -16.13 8.07 -4.17
C HIS A 523 -16.12 8.61 -2.74
N GLN A 524 -16.04 9.93 -2.52
CA GLN A 524 -16.08 10.54 -1.18
C GLN A 524 -17.48 10.50 -0.57
N LEU A 525 -18.52 10.72 -1.39
CA LEU A 525 -19.93 10.69 -0.96
C LEU A 525 -20.54 9.29 -0.88
N LEU A 526 -19.72 8.23 -0.96
CA LEU A 526 -20.18 6.85 -1.05
C LEU A 526 -20.61 6.28 0.32
N THR A 527 -21.92 6.21 0.53
CA THR A 527 -22.56 5.77 1.78
C THR A 527 -23.66 4.74 1.49
N ILE A 528 -24.26 4.16 2.53
CA ILE A 528 -25.33 3.16 2.38
C ILE A 528 -26.53 3.72 1.60
N SER A 529 -26.86 5.01 1.73
CA SER A 529 -27.98 5.64 1.03
C SER A 529 -27.65 6.06 -0.40
N THR A 530 -26.41 6.45 -0.70
CA THR A 530 -26.00 6.89 -2.05
C THR A 530 -25.56 5.75 -2.96
N ALA A 531 -25.10 4.61 -2.40
CA ALA A 531 -24.42 3.56 -3.16
C ALA A 531 -25.21 2.98 -4.36
N SER A 532 -26.55 2.92 -4.31
CA SER A 532 -27.35 2.42 -5.45
C SER A 532 -27.28 3.35 -6.67
N MET A 533 -27.44 4.66 -6.46
CA MET A 533 -27.35 5.69 -7.50
C MET A 533 -25.93 5.79 -8.07
N VAL A 534 -24.91 5.68 -7.19
CA VAL A 534 -23.51 5.68 -7.62
C VAL A 534 -23.17 4.41 -8.41
N TYR A 535 -23.67 3.24 -8.01
CA TYR A 535 -23.49 1.98 -8.75
C TYR A 535 -24.10 2.05 -10.16
N GLU A 536 -25.32 2.57 -10.30
CA GLU A 536 -25.98 2.75 -11.59
C GLU A 536 -25.20 3.70 -12.51
N THR A 537 -24.83 4.88 -11.99
CA THR A 537 -24.04 5.88 -12.71
C THR A 537 -22.68 5.31 -13.15
N ALA A 538 -21.97 4.65 -12.24
CA ALA A 538 -20.67 4.03 -12.53
C ALA A 538 -20.78 2.86 -13.52
N THR A 539 -21.89 2.13 -13.53
CA THR A 539 -22.17 1.09 -14.53
C THR A 539 -22.32 1.69 -15.92
N LEU A 540 -23.11 2.76 -16.05
CA LEU A 540 -23.44 3.37 -17.34
C LEU A 540 -22.33 4.27 -17.91
N THR A 541 -21.36 4.67 -17.09
CA THR A 541 -20.15 5.44 -17.48
C THR A 541 -18.85 4.61 -17.36
N PHE A 542 -18.98 3.28 -17.27
CA PHE A 542 -17.89 2.31 -17.26
C PHE A 542 -16.80 2.53 -16.19
N GLN A 543 -17.16 3.13 -15.06
CA GLN A 543 -16.26 3.37 -13.91
C GLN A 543 -16.19 2.14 -13.01
N SER A 544 -15.54 1.07 -13.48
CA SER A 544 -15.52 -0.25 -12.81
C SER A 544 -15.07 -0.21 -11.35
N ALA A 545 -14.08 0.61 -10.98
CA ALA A 545 -13.61 0.68 -9.60
C ALA A 545 -14.65 1.30 -8.65
N LEU A 546 -15.29 2.40 -9.08
CA LEU A 546 -16.41 3.04 -8.38
C LEU A 546 -17.64 2.12 -8.29
N GLN A 547 -17.97 1.42 -9.38
CA GLN A 547 -19.04 0.41 -9.43
C GLN A 547 -18.79 -0.72 -8.42
N ILE A 548 -17.59 -1.31 -8.41
CA ILE A 548 -17.22 -2.37 -7.48
C ILE A 548 -17.27 -1.87 -6.03
N ARG A 549 -16.74 -0.68 -5.73
CA ARG A 549 -16.76 -0.11 -4.38
C ARG A 549 -18.19 0.16 -3.90
N ALA A 550 -19.07 0.65 -4.76
CA ALA A 550 -20.49 0.84 -4.47
C ALA A 550 -21.19 -0.51 -4.18
N LEU A 551 -20.93 -1.54 -4.98
CA LEU A 551 -21.46 -2.89 -4.78
C LEU A 551 -21.03 -3.50 -3.43
N ARG A 552 -19.77 -3.29 -3.03
CA ARG A 552 -19.25 -3.73 -1.72
C ARG A 552 -20.01 -3.10 -0.56
N ILE A 553 -20.31 -1.81 -0.63
CA ILE A 553 -21.09 -1.11 0.41
C ILE A 553 -22.53 -1.62 0.45
N MET A 554 -23.19 -1.78 -0.69
CA MET A 554 -24.55 -2.36 -0.75
C MET A 554 -24.61 -3.79 -0.17
N MET A 555 -23.64 -4.64 -0.50
CA MET A 555 -23.60 -6.01 0.02
C MET A 555 -23.25 -6.08 1.51
N ASN A 556 -22.41 -5.18 2.02
CA ASN A 556 -22.14 -5.09 3.46
C ASN A 556 -23.35 -4.56 4.24
N ALA A 557 -24.05 -3.53 3.73
CA ALA A 557 -25.30 -3.05 4.31
C ALA A 557 -26.37 -4.17 4.37
N LYS A 558 -26.53 -4.94 3.28
CA LYS A 558 -27.44 -6.10 3.24
C LYS A 558 -27.08 -7.16 4.29
N ARG A 559 -25.78 -7.45 4.50
CA ARG A 559 -25.31 -8.37 5.56
C ARG A 559 -25.64 -7.85 6.96
N MET A 560 -25.44 -6.55 7.21
CA MET A 560 -25.76 -5.93 8.52
C MET A 560 -27.26 -6.00 8.83
N LEU A 561 -28.11 -5.66 7.86
CA LEU A 561 -29.58 -5.72 8.02
C LEU A 561 -30.08 -7.15 8.28
N LEU A 562 -29.56 -8.15 7.55
CA LEU A 562 -29.88 -9.56 7.79
C LEU A 562 -29.40 -10.03 9.18
N GLY A 563 -28.24 -9.58 9.64
CA GLY A 563 -27.74 -9.86 10.99
C GLY A 563 -28.65 -9.26 12.08
N GLN A 564 -29.10 -8.02 11.90
CA GLN A 564 -30.04 -7.37 12.82
C GLN A 564 -31.41 -8.09 12.85
N GLN A 565 -31.94 -8.52 11.71
CA GLN A 565 -33.17 -9.31 11.65
C GLN A 565 -33.03 -10.65 12.38
N GLN A 566 -31.89 -11.35 12.23
CA GLN A 566 -31.64 -12.60 12.95
C GLN A 566 -31.51 -12.38 14.47
N GLN A 567 -30.87 -11.29 14.90
CA GLN A 567 -30.79 -10.92 16.32
C GLN A 567 -32.17 -10.59 16.91
N GLN A 568 -33.01 -9.84 16.19
CA GLN A 568 -34.38 -9.55 16.61
C GLN A 568 -35.25 -10.82 16.72
N GLN A 569 -35.13 -11.75 15.76
CA GLN A 569 -35.82 -13.04 15.82
C GLN A 569 -35.34 -13.89 17.02
N GLN A 570 -34.04 -13.91 17.32
CA GLN A 570 -33.51 -14.60 18.49
C GLN A 570 -34.00 -13.97 19.82
N GLN A 571 -34.05 -12.64 19.91
CA GLN A 571 -34.60 -11.94 21.07
C GLN A 571 -36.10 -12.22 21.27
N GLN A 572 -36.89 -12.24 20.19
CA GLN A 572 -38.31 -12.60 20.25
C GLN A 572 -38.52 -14.07 20.69
N GLN A 573 -37.70 -15.00 20.17
CA GLN A 573 -37.76 -16.41 20.61
C GLN A 573 -37.35 -16.58 22.08
N GLN A 574 -36.35 -15.83 22.56
CA GLN A 574 -35.96 -15.84 23.97
C GLN A 574 -37.09 -15.29 24.86
N GLN A 575 -37.70 -14.16 24.49
CA GLN A 575 -38.85 -13.59 25.20
C GLN A 575 -40.05 -14.54 25.23
N GLN A 576 -40.37 -15.21 24.12
CA GLN A 576 -41.43 -16.22 24.08
C GLN A 576 -41.12 -17.44 24.96
N GLN A 577 -39.87 -17.90 25.03
CA GLN A 577 -39.45 -18.97 25.95
C GLN A 577 -39.50 -18.53 27.42
N GLN A 578 -39.24 -17.25 27.72
CA GLN A 578 -39.37 -16.68 29.06
C GLN A 578 -40.86 -16.59 29.47
N GLN A 579 -41.71 -16.03 28.62
CA GLN A 579 -43.15 -15.96 28.83
C GLN A 579 -43.80 -17.35 28.97
N HIS A 580 -43.33 -18.36 28.22
CA HIS A 580 -43.80 -19.74 28.40
C HIS A 580 -43.42 -20.34 29.77
N LYS A 581 -42.26 -19.98 30.33
CA LYS A 581 -41.87 -20.39 31.70
C LYS A 581 -42.71 -19.67 32.76
N GLU A 582 -42.92 -18.37 32.62
CA GLU A 582 -43.75 -17.57 33.53
C GLU A 582 -45.22 -18.06 33.51
N ALA A 583 -45.77 -18.34 32.31
CA ALA A 583 -47.11 -18.90 32.16
C ALA A 583 -47.27 -20.29 32.81
N SER A 584 -46.19 -21.09 32.89
CA SER A 584 -46.20 -22.39 33.58
C SER A 584 -46.11 -22.32 35.11
N HIS A 585 -46.10 -21.12 35.70
CA HIS A 585 -46.02 -20.89 37.15
C HIS A 585 -47.20 -20.11 37.74
N GLN A 586 -48.35 -20.01 37.04
CA GLN A 586 -49.58 -19.50 37.68
C GLN A 586 -50.19 -20.54 38.64
N PRO A 587 -50.55 -20.16 39.89
CA PRO A 587 -51.25 -21.06 40.81
C PRO A 587 -52.68 -21.35 40.35
N VAL A 588 -53.08 -22.62 40.41
CA VAL A 588 -54.47 -23.05 40.14
C VAL A 588 -55.34 -22.79 41.39
N PRO A 589 -56.52 -22.15 41.27
CA PRO A 589 -57.46 -22.04 42.38
C PRO A 589 -58.03 -23.41 42.76
N GLU A 590 -58.12 -23.69 44.05
CA GLU A 590 -58.74 -24.94 44.54
C GLU A 590 -60.24 -24.98 44.24
N GLN A 591 -60.73 -26.10 43.66
CA GLN A 591 -62.16 -26.41 43.62
C GLN A 591 -62.41 -27.92 43.62
N GLU A 592 -63.59 -28.30 44.13
CA GLU A 592 -63.82 -29.61 44.75
C GLU A 592 -64.13 -30.76 43.77
N TRP A 593 -63.79 -31.98 44.18
CA TRP A 593 -64.11 -33.20 43.43
C TRP A 593 -65.55 -33.69 43.69
N THR A 594 -66.30 -33.95 42.63
CA THR A 594 -67.37 -34.98 42.63
C THR A 594 -67.28 -35.85 41.37
N PRO A 595 -67.44 -37.19 41.46
CA PRO A 595 -67.22 -38.10 40.32
C PRO A 595 -68.53 -38.64 39.71
N SER A 596 -68.49 -39.07 38.43
CA SER A 596 -69.14 -40.32 37.96
C SER A 596 -68.96 -40.65 36.47
N ALA A 597 -69.11 -41.95 36.17
CA ALA A 597 -69.53 -42.58 34.91
C ALA A 597 -68.60 -42.52 33.65
N LEU A 598 -67.96 -43.67 33.37
CA LEU A 598 -67.66 -44.15 32.01
C LEU A 598 -68.95 -44.73 31.37
N PRO A 599 -68.98 -44.93 30.03
CA PRO A 599 -68.98 -46.34 29.59
C PRO A 599 -68.26 -46.67 28.27
N LEU A 600 -67.58 -47.83 28.30
CA LEU A 600 -67.53 -48.91 27.28
C LEU A 600 -67.01 -48.64 25.84
N SER A 601 -65.96 -49.39 25.50
CA SER A 601 -65.55 -49.79 24.14
C SER A 601 -66.34 -51.00 23.62
N PRO A 602 -66.12 -51.41 22.36
CA PRO A 602 -65.84 -52.83 22.11
C PRO A 602 -64.58 -53.08 21.26
N SER A 603 -64.11 -54.33 21.21
CA SER A 603 -62.89 -54.77 20.50
C SER A 603 -63.05 -56.17 19.90
N SER A 604 -62.17 -56.52 18.95
CA SER A 604 -62.01 -57.87 18.35
C SER A 604 -60.55 -58.00 17.87
N SER A 605 -59.69 -58.80 18.51
CA SER A 605 -59.52 -60.27 18.45
C SER A 605 -58.39 -60.65 17.46
N LEU A 606 -57.16 -60.94 17.93
CA LEU A 606 -56.64 -62.29 18.30
C LEU A 606 -56.40 -63.17 17.04
N SER A 607 -55.29 -63.89 16.84
CA SER A 607 -54.64 -64.86 17.77
C SER A 607 -53.11 -65.10 17.41
N PRO A 608 -52.36 -66.18 17.82
CA PRO A 608 -51.11 -65.99 18.60
C PRO A 608 -49.88 -66.85 18.09
N PRO A 609 -48.98 -67.46 18.91
CA PRO A 609 -47.81 -66.87 19.61
C PRO A 609 -46.45 -67.63 19.45
N THR A 610 -45.48 -67.31 20.34
CA THR A 610 -44.16 -67.93 20.66
C THR A 610 -42.93 -67.45 19.85
N SER A 611 -41.70 -67.33 20.39
CA SER A 611 -41.11 -67.12 21.75
C SER A 611 -39.56 -66.93 21.60
N VAL A 612 -38.67 -66.63 22.57
CA VAL A 612 -38.65 -66.32 24.03
C VAL A 612 -37.44 -65.37 24.32
N ALA A 613 -37.46 -64.57 25.40
CA ALA A 613 -36.29 -63.99 26.12
C ALA A 613 -35.34 -63.01 25.34
N ALA A 614 -34.49 -62.14 25.93
CA ALA A 614 -34.34 -61.51 27.26
C ALA A 614 -33.21 -60.43 27.17
N SER A 615 -33.03 -59.42 28.04
CA SER A 615 -33.90 -58.74 29.03
C SER A 615 -33.18 -57.51 29.64
N GLY A 616 -33.87 -56.37 29.83
CA GLY A 616 -33.42 -55.22 30.64
C GLY A 616 -32.77 -54.06 29.86
N GLY A 617 -32.91 -52.79 30.28
CA GLY A 617 -33.72 -52.26 31.39
C GLY A 617 -33.21 -50.88 31.86
N SER A 618 -34.00 -49.82 31.69
CA SER A 618 -33.57 -48.44 31.97
C SER A 618 -34.16 -47.85 33.25
N ALA A 619 -33.37 -46.95 33.85
CA ALA A 619 -33.77 -45.82 34.71
C ALA A 619 -34.45 -46.08 36.07
N GLY A 620 -34.01 -45.31 37.06
CA GLY A 620 -34.74 -44.99 38.29
C GLY A 620 -34.63 -43.48 38.54
N SER A 621 -35.72 -42.85 39.00
CA SER A 621 -35.84 -41.41 39.23
C SER A 621 -36.42 -41.18 40.62
N PHE A 622 -36.02 -40.13 41.34
CA PHE A 622 -36.72 -39.69 42.55
C PHE A 622 -36.63 -38.18 42.87
N TYR A 623 -37.80 -37.66 43.28
CA TYR A 623 -38.13 -36.49 44.10
C TYR A 623 -37.57 -35.07 43.83
N SER A 624 -38.45 -34.28 43.22
CA SER A 624 -38.93 -32.94 43.62
C SER A 624 -38.61 -32.42 45.04
N SER A 625 -38.24 -31.14 45.12
CA SER A 625 -38.91 -30.11 45.94
C SER A 625 -38.65 -28.69 45.40
N SER A 626 -39.38 -27.68 45.88
CA SER A 626 -39.40 -26.31 45.32
C SER A 626 -39.70 -25.24 46.38
N GLU A 627 -38.98 -24.11 46.37
CA GLU A 627 -39.38 -22.86 47.05
C GLU A 627 -38.60 -21.65 46.52
N GLU A 628 -39.19 -20.44 46.63
CA GLU A 628 -38.68 -19.15 46.13
C GLU A 628 -39.39 -18.00 46.90
N PRO A 629 -39.04 -16.71 46.73
CA PRO A 629 -37.75 -16.05 46.92
C PRO A 629 -37.73 -15.14 48.18
N LEU A 630 -36.55 -14.69 48.62
CA LEU A 630 -36.41 -13.49 49.47
C LEU A 630 -35.19 -12.64 49.06
N SER A 631 -35.44 -11.38 48.71
CA SER A 631 -34.43 -10.32 48.57
C SER A 631 -34.70 -9.20 49.56
N PRO A 632 -33.67 -8.66 50.23
CA PRO A 632 -33.46 -7.21 50.10
C PRO A 632 -32.00 -6.74 50.13
N SER A 633 -31.83 -5.43 49.86
CA SER A 633 -30.71 -4.56 50.26
C SER A 633 -29.29 -4.77 49.70
N SER A 634 -28.84 -3.78 48.93
CA SER A 634 -27.48 -3.18 49.04
C SER A 634 -27.39 -2.35 50.34
N PRO A 635 -26.21 -2.01 50.94
CA PRO A 635 -25.06 -1.41 50.24
C PRO A 635 -23.63 -1.66 50.81
N HIS A 636 -22.65 -0.93 50.25
CA HIS A 636 -21.26 -0.68 50.73
C HIS A 636 -20.27 -1.87 50.70
N VAL A 637 -19.18 -1.79 49.92
CA VAL A 637 -17.97 -0.94 50.05
C VAL A 637 -17.03 -1.38 51.17
N TYR A 638 -15.86 -1.90 50.77
CA TYR A 638 -14.59 -1.59 51.42
C TYR A 638 -13.50 -1.45 50.36
N SER A 639 -12.76 -0.34 50.40
CA SER A 639 -11.50 -0.13 49.67
C SER A 639 -10.31 -0.41 50.59
N ASN A 640 -9.10 -0.61 50.02
CA ASN A 640 -7.93 0.27 50.26
C ASN A 640 -6.58 -0.31 49.77
N LEU A 641 -5.79 0.54 49.10
CA LEU A 641 -4.36 0.89 49.35
C LEU A 641 -3.31 -0.24 49.51
N ARG A 642 -2.06 -0.16 49.02
CA ARG A 642 -1.23 0.87 48.32
C ARG A 642 -0.08 0.12 47.58
N ARG A 643 0.49 0.61 46.46
CA ARG A 643 1.75 1.41 46.33
C ARG A 643 2.93 0.93 47.22
N LEU A 644 4.19 0.89 46.79
CA LEU A 644 4.88 1.53 45.64
C LEU A 644 6.28 0.90 45.36
N ALA A 645 6.99 1.43 44.34
CA ALA A 645 8.45 1.48 44.12
C ALA A 645 9.11 0.48 43.13
N GLN A 646 10.02 1.05 42.31
CA GLN A 646 11.14 0.41 41.58
C GLN A 646 12.45 0.66 42.37
N PRO A 647 13.68 0.34 41.88
CA PRO A 647 14.10 -0.61 40.84
C PRO A 647 15.08 -1.69 41.38
N GLY A 648 15.50 -2.64 40.53
CA GLY A 648 16.51 -3.65 40.89
C GLY A 648 17.17 -4.31 39.67
N MET A 649 18.43 -4.72 39.79
CA MET A 649 19.26 -5.19 38.67
C MET A 649 19.22 -6.72 38.45
N SER A 650 19.44 -7.08 37.19
CA SER A 650 19.85 -8.38 36.59
C SER A 650 20.75 -9.34 37.42
N PRO A 651 20.95 -10.62 36.98
CA PRO A 651 20.12 -11.48 36.09
C PRO A 651 19.99 -12.96 36.55
N SER A 652 19.11 -13.73 35.93
CA SER A 652 19.18 -15.21 35.91
C SER A 652 18.59 -15.81 34.62
N ASN A 653 18.75 -17.12 34.41
CA ASN A 653 18.67 -17.77 33.09
C ASN A 653 17.35 -18.51 32.79
N SER A 654 17.15 -18.79 31.49
CA SER A 654 16.17 -19.71 30.88
C SER A 654 14.70 -19.21 30.86
N GLU A 655 13.85 -19.58 29.89
CA GLU A 655 13.91 -20.73 28.97
C GLU A 655 13.97 -20.41 27.46
N LYS A 656 13.94 -21.47 26.63
CA LYS A 656 14.29 -21.48 25.20
C LYS A 656 13.05 -21.35 24.30
N ALA A 657 13.11 -20.45 23.32
CA ALA A 657 12.32 -20.54 22.09
C ALA A 657 13.27 -20.62 20.87
N GLN A 658 12.85 -21.30 19.81
CA GLN A 658 13.78 -21.82 18.79
C GLN A 658 14.20 -20.75 17.75
N GLN A 659 15.49 -20.41 17.74
CA GLN A 659 16.16 -19.83 16.57
C GLN A 659 17.18 -20.86 16.04
N GLN A 660 16.95 -21.37 14.84
CA GLN A 660 17.93 -22.25 14.18
C GLN A 660 19.10 -21.43 13.63
N ARG A 661 20.22 -21.43 14.36
CA ARG A 661 21.51 -20.94 13.86
C ARG A 661 22.11 -21.97 12.90
N TYR A 662 22.62 -21.50 11.77
CA TYR A 662 23.61 -22.23 10.97
C TYR A 662 24.94 -21.49 11.04
N MET A 663 25.89 -22.03 11.80
CA MET A 663 27.29 -21.61 11.86
C MET A 663 28.15 -22.87 11.88
N TYR A 664 29.17 -22.93 11.03
CA TYR A 664 30.08 -24.08 10.94
C TYR A 664 31.18 -24.00 12.03
N PRO A 665 31.70 -25.15 12.50
CA PRO A 665 32.70 -25.18 13.57
C PRO A 665 34.11 -24.85 13.06
N VAL A 666 34.74 -23.81 13.62
CA VAL A 666 36.17 -23.53 13.42
C VAL A 666 36.98 -24.26 14.49
N SER A 667 37.87 -25.17 14.09
CA SER A 667 38.77 -25.87 15.00
C SER A 667 39.99 -25.00 15.33
N SER A 668 40.31 -24.84 16.62
CA SER A 668 41.42 -24.02 17.09
C SER A 668 42.69 -24.86 17.31
N LYS A 669 43.82 -24.36 16.78
CA LYS A 669 45.19 -24.74 17.19
C LYS A 669 46.21 -23.71 16.69
N ALA A 670 46.84 -23.01 17.62
CA ALA A 670 48.10 -22.28 17.38
C ALA A 670 49.30 -23.23 17.60
N PRO A 671 50.52 -22.85 17.18
CA PRO A 671 51.39 -22.14 18.14
C PRO A 671 52.14 -20.93 17.54
N LEU A 672 52.94 -20.26 18.38
CA LEU A 672 53.57 -18.96 18.13
C LEU A 672 54.90 -19.01 17.36
N SER A 673 55.27 -17.89 16.71
CA SER A 673 56.65 -17.44 16.49
C SER A 673 56.72 -15.92 16.16
N PRO A 674 57.86 -15.24 16.36
CA PRO A 674 57.93 -13.76 16.50
C PRO A 674 58.19 -13.00 15.19
N PRO A 675 58.03 -11.65 15.17
CA PRO A 675 58.22 -10.83 13.97
C PRO A 675 59.68 -10.53 13.62
N LEU A 676 59.95 -10.35 12.33
CA LEU A 676 61.19 -9.78 11.78
C LEU A 676 60.87 -8.49 11.01
N ALA A 677 61.70 -7.46 11.19
CA ALA A 677 61.53 -6.17 10.54
C ALA A 677 62.86 -5.59 10.03
N GLY A 678 62.83 -5.01 8.83
CA GLY A 678 63.75 -3.94 8.43
C GLY A 678 64.65 -4.18 7.22
N LYS A 679 64.95 -3.05 6.53
CA LYS A 679 65.89 -2.83 5.41
C LYS A 679 65.40 -3.39 4.05
N LYS A 680 65.29 -2.62 2.95
CA LYS A 680 66.05 -1.49 2.32
C LYS A 680 67.07 -1.95 1.26
N GLN A 681 66.67 -1.83 -0.01
CA GLN A 681 67.42 -1.56 -1.25
C GLN A 681 66.32 -1.42 -2.33
N GLN A 682 66.16 -0.37 -3.16
CA GLN A 682 66.97 0.77 -3.61
C GLN A 682 67.94 0.48 -4.76
N GLY A 683 67.64 1.12 -5.91
CA GLY A 683 68.36 1.05 -7.19
C GLY A 683 67.41 0.80 -8.36
N TYR A 684 67.52 1.42 -9.54
CA TYR A 684 67.95 2.73 -10.07
C TYR A 684 67.80 2.60 -11.61
N PHE A 685 67.94 3.69 -12.37
CA PHE A 685 67.66 3.83 -13.83
C PHE A 685 66.17 3.73 -14.21
N GLU A 686 65.54 4.53 -15.07
CA GLU A 686 65.79 5.75 -15.89
C GLU A 686 65.28 5.53 -17.33
N GLN A 687 64.60 6.56 -17.86
CA GLN A 687 64.54 7.07 -19.25
C GLN A 687 64.93 6.14 -20.44
N ASN A 688 64.27 6.17 -21.61
CA ASN A 688 63.82 7.38 -22.34
C ASN A 688 62.91 7.08 -23.56
N ASN A 689 62.39 8.15 -24.18
CA ASN A 689 61.79 8.25 -25.55
C ASN A 689 60.48 7.46 -25.83
N GLN A 690 59.43 8.02 -26.46
CA GLN A 690 59.27 8.84 -27.68
C GLN A 690 59.55 8.11 -29.02
N PHE A 691 58.51 7.84 -29.82
CA PHE A 691 58.18 8.62 -31.05
C PHE A 691 57.09 7.91 -31.92
N ASN A 692 56.29 8.70 -32.66
CA ASN A 692 55.71 8.40 -33.99
C ASN A 692 54.64 7.25 -34.13
N ASN A 693 53.68 7.31 -35.08
CA ASN A 693 53.19 8.43 -35.89
C ASN A 693 51.75 8.23 -36.45
N THR A 694 51.06 9.36 -36.70
CA THR A 694 50.08 9.69 -37.77
C THR A 694 49.14 8.68 -38.48
N ASN A 695 47.93 9.21 -38.74
CA ASN A 695 47.06 9.07 -39.95
C ASN A 695 46.00 7.94 -40.06
N GLY A 696 44.78 8.35 -40.43
CA GLY A 696 43.66 7.49 -40.85
C GLY A 696 42.30 8.23 -40.93
N ARG A 697 41.96 8.85 -42.08
CA ARG A 697 40.67 9.54 -42.33
C ARG A 697 39.75 8.71 -43.25
N SER A 698 38.50 8.47 -42.84
CA SER A 698 37.22 8.55 -43.60
C SER A 698 36.10 8.02 -42.67
N VAL A 699 34.87 8.53 -42.54
CA VAL A 699 33.94 9.31 -43.40
C VAL A 699 33.27 8.50 -44.52
N THR A 700 32.12 7.89 -44.16
CA THR A 700 30.86 7.62 -44.92
C THR A 700 29.99 6.73 -44.01
N SER A 701 28.72 6.95 -43.62
CA SER A 701 27.53 7.69 -44.12
C SER A 701 26.49 6.79 -44.80
N PHE A 702 25.33 6.59 -44.14
CA PHE A 702 24.15 5.81 -44.56
C PHE A 702 24.39 4.29 -44.69
N ILE A 703 23.43 3.40 -44.44
CA ILE A 703 21.98 3.59 -44.18
C ILE A 703 21.66 3.45 -42.69
#